data_AF-A0A444X6T2-F1
#
_entry.id   AF-A0A444X6T2-F1
#
_cell.length_a   1.000
_cell.length_b   1.000
_cell.length_c   1.000
_cell.angle_alpha   90.00
_cell.angle_beta   90.00
_cell.angle_gamma   90.00
#
_symmetry.space_group_name_H-M   'P 1'
#
loop_
_entity.id
_entity.type
_entity.pdbx_description
1 polymer ?
#
loop_
_entity_poly.entity_id
_entity_poly.type
_entity_poly.pdbx_seq_one_letter_code
_entity_poly.pdbx_strand_id
1 'polypeptide(L)'
;MASGKLDAIFPATTREYAPLIEEMWSSAAIKATYKRRREIEMLPSVASYFLERVVEILRADYEPSDLDTLYAEGVTSSNGLACVEFSFPTSTPEETVDTIGLHDSFARYQLITAHARGIGENCKWLEMLEDVGMVVFSVALSDYDQFSAEGNGCITNKMLSSRKLFETIVTHPTFEKMDFLLILNKLDQFEEKIKQVPPTRCKWFADFHPVISRQCSGNNKNSINNNSSLAQLASHHIAVKLMQHLNMLEIVKWNQERLNFSLSDNSIVLASAISLALCIFFTTHHHHHHNTIGSDGVSHGFESVRRSILALKTDPLKPRLDHIKKQAEDHRMLALMYASYARKLKLESSKVVRVFAELSRDFSDLVNKPQYTALFSSDGAIDESVLRQLENEVKERIKTARQVIGEAKESFDNQLKIQKLKDTIFSVNEQLTKAKKQGAFSSLIAAKSIPKSLHCISMRLMEERIAHPEKYSDEGKPTAPELEDPKLYHYAIFSDNVVAASVVVNSATKNAKEPWKHVFHVMTDKMNLGAMQVMFKLKNYNGAHIEVKAVEDYKFLNSSYVPVLRQLESANLQKFYFENKLENATKDTTNMKFRNPKYLSILNHLRFYLPEMYSKLHRILFLDDDIVVQKDLTGLWKIDMDGKVNGAVETCFGSFYRYAQYMNFSHPLIKAKFNPKACAWAYGMNFFDLDAWRREKCTEEYHYWQNLNENRTLWKLGTLPLGLITFYSTTKPLEKSWHVLGLGYNPSISMEEIKNAAVVHFNGNMKPWLDIAMNQFKPLWSKFVDYELEFVQACNFGL
;
A
#
# COMPACT_ATOMS: atom_id res chain seq x y z
N MET A 1 26.48 -2.20 11.83
CA MET A 1 26.14 -1.78 13.21
C MET A 1 25.01 -0.76 13.13
N ALA A 2 23.86 -1.07 13.72
CA ALA A 2 22.87 -0.11 14.21
C ALA A 2 22.13 -0.82 15.35
N SER A 3 22.66 -0.69 16.56
CA SER A 3 22.02 -1.16 17.79
C SER A 3 20.89 -0.18 18.13
N GLY A 4 19.75 -0.34 17.45
CA GLY A 4 18.51 0.34 17.83
C GLY A 4 17.79 -0.50 18.88
N LYS A 5 17.75 0.00 20.11
CA LYS A 5 16.90 -0.52 21.20
C LYS A 5 15.47 -0.70 20.66
N LEU A 6 14.92 -1.92 20.75
CA LEU A 6 13.54 -2.20 20.33
C LEU A 6 12.51 -1.34 21.06
N ASP A 7 12.81 -0.95 22.30
CA ASP A 7 11.97 -0.07 23.12
C ASP A 7 11.77 1.33 22.51
N ALA A 8 12.61 1.73 21.55
CA ALA A 8 12.48 3.00 20.84
C ALA A 8 11.64 2.90 19.55
N ILE A 9 11.44 1.67 19.01
CA ILE A 9 10.62 1.42 17.81
C ILE A 9 9.18 1.06 18.20
N PHE A 10 8.99 0.45 19.38
CA PHE A 10 7.70 0.29 20.03
C PHE A 10 7.66 0.97 21.40
N PRO A 11 7.40 2.30 21.47
CA PRO A 11 6.86 2.90 22.66
C PRO A 11 5.34 3.13 22.46
N ALA A 12 4.54 2.65 23.42
CA ALA A 12 3.17 3.10 23.72
C ALA A 12 2.02 2.86 22.72
N THR A 13 2.24 2.75 21.40
CA THR A 13 1.14 2.80 20.40
C THR A 13 0.16 1.62 20.45
N THR A 14 0.62 0.38 20.63
CA THR A 14 -0.30 -0.77 20.74
C THR A 14 -1.20 -0.65 21.98
N ARG A 15 -0.72 -0.01 23.05
CA ARG A 15 -1.47 0.20 24.31
C ARG A 15 -2.52 1.29 24.20
N GLU A 16 -2.26 2.34 23.42
CA GLU A 16 -3.24 3.42 23.17
C GLU A 16 -4.37 2.99 22.22
N TYR A 17 -4.07 2.12 21.24
CA TYR A 17 -5.08 1.67 20.27
C TYR A 17 -5.79 0.38 20.65
N ALA A 18 -5.29 -0.42 21.59
CA ALA A 18 -5.94 -1.67 22.01
C ALA A 18 -7.41 -1.49 22.42
N PRO A 19 -7.79 -0.50 23.27
CA PRO A 19 -9.18 -0.27 23.63
C PRO A 19 -10.05 0.11 22.41
N LEU A 20 -9.50 0.91 21.49
CA LEU A 20 -10.19 1.37 20.28
C LEU A 20 -10.40 0.22 19.27
N ILE A 21 -9.42 -0.67 19.12
CA ILE A 21 -9.52 -1.83 18.23
C ILE A 21 -10.49 -2.87 18.82
N GLU A 22 -10.49 -3.05 20.14
CA GLU A 22 -11.45 -3.90 20.85
C GLU A 22 -12.89 -3.37 20.73
N GLU A 23 -13.09 -2.07 20.92
CA GLU A 23 -14.38 -1.40 20.71
C GLU A 23 -14.85 -1.54 19.25
N MET A 24 -13.95 -1.30 18.29
CA MET A 24 -14.24 -1.45 16.87
C MET A 24 -14.61 -2.89 16.51
N TRP A 25 -13.87 -3.90 17.01
CA TRP A 25 -14.17 -5.30 16.76
C TRP A 25 -15.48 -5.76 17.40
N SER A 26 -15.86 -5.13 18.52
CA SER A 26 -17.12 -5.37 19.23
C SER A 26 -18.33 -4.74 18.54
N SER A 27 -18.13 -3.83 17.58
CA SER A 27 -19.20 -3.19 16.81
C SER A 27 -20.03 -4.20 16.01
N ALA A 28 -21.36 -4.09 16.12
CA ALA A 28 -22.30 -4.93 15.38
C ALA A 28 -22.12 -4.84 13.86
N ALA A 29 -21.76 -3.66 13.33
CA ALA A 29 -21.51 -3.45 11.91
C ALA A 29 -20.25 -4.20 11.44
N ILE A 30 -19.17 -4.16 12.22
CA ILE A 30 -17.91 -4.86 11.91
C ILE A 30 -18.12 -6.39 11.98
N LYS A 31 -18.85 -6.88 12.99
CA LYS A 31 -19.22 -8.30 13.10
C LYS A 31 -20.10 -8.76 11.93
N ALA A 32 -21.05 -7.95 11.49
CA ALA A 32 -21.91 -8.25 10.33
C ALA A 32 -21.10 -8.31 9.03
N THR A 33 -20.18 -7.37 8.81
CA THR A 33 -19.26 -7.35 7.68
C THR A 33 -18.32 -8.56 7.68
N TYR A 34 -17.77 -8.94 8.85
CA TYR A 34 -16.93 -10.12 8.99
C TYR A 34 -17.68 -11.45 8.72
N LYS A 35 -18.97 -11.53 9.05
CA LYS A 35 -19.80 -12.69 8.67
C LYS A 35 -19.88 -12.86 7.15
N ARG A 36 -19.82 -11.75 6.40
CA ARG A 36 -19.79 -11.70 4.93
C ARG A 36 -18.37 -11.63 4.36
N ARG A 37 -17.33 -11.99 5.14
CA ARG A 37 -15.91 -11.89 4.73
C ARG A 37 -15.57 -12.60 3.41
N ARG A 38 -16.33 -13.63 3.04
CA ARG A 38 -16.15 -14.36 1.76
C ARG A 38 -16.46 -13.48 0.53
N GLU A 39 -17.17 -12.37 0.71
CA GLU A 39 -17.49 -11.39 -0.32
C GLU A 39 -16.42 -10.27 -0.43
N ILE A 40 -15.46 -10.22 0.50
CA ILE A 40 -14.43 -9.17 0.57
C ILE A 40 -13.15 -9.66 -0.11
N GLU A 41 -13.01 -9.37 -1.40
CA GLU A 41 -11.93 -9.88 -2.25
C GLU A 41 -10.52 -9.44 -1.77
N MET A 42 -10.42 -8.30 -1.09
CA MET A 42 -9.15 -7.76 -0.57
C MET A 42 -8.75 -8.32 0.80
N LEU A 43 -9.61 -9.10 1.46
CA LEU A 43 -9.29 -9.66 2.78
C LEU A 43 -8.56 -10.99 2.61
N PRO A 44 -7.30 -11.11 3.07
CA PRO A 44 -6.56 -12.38 2.99
C PRO A 44 -7.29 -13.49 3.75
N SER A 45 -7.25 -14.72 3.25
CA SER A 45 -7.87 -15.87 3.95
C SER A 45 -7.31 -16.05 5.36
N VAL A 46 -6.02 -15.75 5.54
CA VAL A 46 -5.32 -15.76 6.82
C VAL A 46 -5.76 -14.66 7.79
N ALA A 47 -6.40 -13.59 7.32
CA ALA A 47 -6.86 -12.52 8.21
C ALA A 47 -7.90 -13.01 9.22
N SER A 48 -8.67 -14.06 8.89
CA SER A 48 -9.65 -14.67 9.81
C SER A 48 -8.99 -15.16 11.10
N TYR A 49 -7.80 -15.76 10.99
CA TYR A 49 -7.04 -16.29 12.12
C TYR A 49 -6.65 -15.19 13.13
N PHE A 50 -6.19 -14.04 12.65
CA PHE A 50 -5.81 -12.91 13.51
C PHE A 50 -7.02 -12.13 14.04
N LEU A 51 -8.05 -11.94 13.22
CA LEU A 51 -9.24 -11.19 13.63
C LEU A 51 -10.04 -11.92 14.71
N GLU A 52 -10.11 -13.26 14.66
CA GLU A 52 -10.77 -14.06 15.69
C GLU A 52 -10.04 -14.02 17.02
N ARG A 53 -8.72 -13.82 17.01
CA ARG A 53 -7.84 -13.74 18.20
C ARG A 53 -7.42 -12.32 18.56
N VAL A 54 -8.09 -11.31 18.01
CA VAL A 54 -7.70 -9.90 18.18
C VAL A 54 -7.59 -9.49 19.66
N VAL A 55 -8.51 -9.96 20.52
CA VAL A 55 -8.48 -9.64 21.96
C VAL A 55 -7.26 -10.25 22.66
N GLU A 56 -6.86 -11.46 22.25
CA GLU A 56 -5.68 -12.16 22.78
C GLU A 56 -4.39 -11.45 22.34
N ILE A 57 -4.31 -11.07 21.06
CA ILE A 57 -3.17 -10.38 20.45
C ILE A 57 -2.98 -8.97 21.03
N LEU A 58 -4.06 -8.33 21.48
CA LEU A 58 -4.03 -6.98 22.07
C LEU A 58 -3.59 -6.95 23.54
N ARG A 59 -3.40 -8.12 24.19
CA ARG A 59 -2.97 -8.16 25.58
C ARG A 59 -1.53 -7.66 25.75
N ALA A 60 -1.26 -7.00 26.87
CA ALA A 60 0.05 -6.43 27.17
C ALA A 60 1.15 -7.48 27.38
N ASP A 61 0.76 -8.73 27.68
CA ASP A 61 1.60 -9.90 27.91
C ASP A 61 1.61 -10.87 26.71
N TYR A 62 1.06 -10.46 25.56
CA TYR A 62 0.95 -11.34 24.41
C TYR A 62 2.33 -11.63 23.78
N GLU A 63 2.66 -12.92 23.69
CA GLU A 63 3.80 -13.42 22.93
C GLU A 63 3.31 -14.16 21.68
N PRO A 64 3.77 -13.76 20.47
CA PRO A 64 3.40 -14.48 19.25
C PRO A 64 3.84 -15.94 19.29
N SER A 65 2.91 -16.84 18.99
CA SER A 65 3.19 -18.27 18.80
C SER A 65 3.87 -18.55 17.45
N ASP A 66 4.43 -19.75 17.30
CA ASP A 66 5.01 -20.21 16.04
C ASP A 66 3.97 -20.19 14.90
N LEU A 67 2.70 -20.45 15.23
CA LEU A 67 1.59 -20.42 14.30
C LEU A 67 1.25 -18.98 13.88
N ASP A 68 1.34 -18.02 14.79
CA ASP A 68 1.17 -16.59 14.49
C ASP A 68 2.25 -16.09 13.53
N THR A 69 3.47 -16.58 13.71
CA THR A 69 4.59 -16.24 12.84
C THR A 69 4.39 -16.80 11.43
N LEU A 70 3.96 -18.06 11.31
CA LEU A 70 3.67 -18.71 10.03
C LEU A 70 2.52 -18.05 9.27
N TYR A 71 1.44 -17.69 9.97
CA TYR A 71 0.30 -17.02 9.35
C TYR A 71 0.60 -15.55 9.00
N ALA A 72 1.48 -14.87 9.74
CA ALA A 72 1.93 -13.52 9.40
C ALA A 72 2.80 -13.50 8.13
N GLU A 73 3.58 -14.56 7.89
CA GLU A 73 4.37 -14.77 6.65
C GLU A 73 3.47 -14.86 5.40
N GLY A 74 2.23 -15.36 5.55
CA GLY A 74 1.22 -15.38 4.47
C GLY A 74 0.63 -14.00 4.12
N VAL A 75 0.93 -12.96 4.90
CA VAL A 75 0.46 -11.57 4.70
C VAL A 75 1.49 -10.71 3.96
N THR A 76 2.78 -11.11 3.96
CA THR A 76 3.82 -10.44 3.18
C THR A 76 3.67 -10.76 1.69
N SER A 77 2.96 -9.90 0.96
CA SER A 77 2.89 -9.90 -0.50
C SER A 77 4.19 -9.38 -1.13
N SER A 78 5.35 -9.96 -0.80
CA SER A 78 6.53 -9.72 -1.62
C SER A 78 6.32 -10.48 -2.93
N ASN A 79 5.82 -9.78 -3.95
CA ASN A 79 5.76 -10.27 -5.33
C ASN A 79 7.16 -10.43 -5.97
N GLY A 80 8.20 -10.66 -5.15
CA GLY A 80 9.60 -10.67 -5.54
C GLY A 80 10.27 -12.00 -5.23
N LEU A 81 11.53 -12.10 -5.65
CA LEU A 81 12.42 -13.22 -5.36
C LEU A 81 12.89 -13.15 -3.91
N ALA A 82 12.77 -14.25 -3.18
CA ALA A 82 13.44 -14.42 -1.91
C ALA A 82 14.48 -15.54 -2.04
N CYS A 83 15.66 -15.29 -1.50
CA CYS A 83 16.82 -16.16 -1.63
C CYS A 83 17.33 -16.51 -0.23
N VAL A 84 17.51 -17.80 0.02
CA VAL A 84 18.11 -18.31 1.26
C VAL A 84 19.32 -19.15 0.90
N GLU A 85 20.48 -18.74 1.39
CA GLU A 85 21.72 -19.50 1.25
C GLU A 85 21.93 -20.39 2.46
N PHE A 86 22.30 -21.64 2.20
CA PHE A 86 22.67 -22.61 3.22
C PHE A 86 23.80 -23.49 2.70
N SER A 87 24.55 -24.12 3.60
CA SER A 87 25.66 -25.01 3.24
C SER A 87 25.54 -26.28 4.05
N PHE A 88 25.86 -27.41 3.43
CA PHE A 88 26.01 -28.68 4.12
C PHE A 88 27.51 -28.99 4.20
N PRO A 89 28.04 -29.48 5.33
CA PRO A 89 29.41 -29.94 5.39
C PRO A 89 29.57 -31.20 4.53
N THR A 90 30.46 -31.17 3.54
CA THR A 90 30.76 -32.32 2.69
C THR A 90 31.57 -33.35 3.48
N SER A 91 31.15 -34.61 3.48
CA SER A 91 31.97 -35.74 3.94
C SER A 91 32.81 -36.25 2.77
N THR A 92 34.12 -36.10 2.81
CA THR A 92 35.03 -36.91 1.98
C THR A 92 35.99 -37.71 2.86
N PRO A 93 36.28 -38.98 2.52
CA PRO A 93 37.22 -39.83 3.25
C PRO A 93 38.67 -39.36 3.04
N GLU A 94 39.53 -39.69 4.00
CA GLU A 94 40.95 -39.36 4.11
C GLU A 94 41.77 -39.58 2.82
N GLU A 95 42.72 -38.68 2.52
CA GLU A 95 44.15 -39.02 2.36
C GLU A 95 45.06 -37.78 2.07
N THR A 96 46.17 -37.73 2.82
CA THR A 96 47.47 -37.06 2.55
C THR A 96 47.62 -35.52 2.53
N VAL A 97 48.18 -35.03 3.64
CA VAL A 97 49.26 -34.03 3.83
C VAL A 97 49.86 -33.38 2.56
N ASP A 98 49.66 -32.07 2.33
CA ASP A 98 50.66 -31.00 2.60
C ASP A 98 50.22 -29.58 2.13
N THR A 99 50.51 -28.61 2.99
CA THR A 99 50.68 -27.14 2.81
C THR A 99 49.95 -26.30 1.73
N ILE A 100 49.26 -25.27 2.26
CA ILE A 100 49.17 -23.87 1.79
C ILE A 100 48.40 -23.65 0.47
N GLY A 101 47.16 -23.16 0.63
CA GLY A 101 46.43 -22.40 -0.39
C GLY A 101 45.48 -23.22 -1.26
N LEU A 102 44.33 -23.63 -0.72
CA LEU A 102 43.19 -23.99 -1.56
C LEU A 102 41.88 -23.57 -0.88
N HIS A 103 41.04 -22.91 -1.66
CA HIS A 103 39.71 -22.46 -1.26
C HIS A 103 38.87 -23.60 -0.68
N ASP A 104 38.17 -23.27 0.40
CA ASP A 104 37.20 -24.07 1.13
C ASP A 104 36.01 -24.41 0.21
N SER A 105 36.08 -25.55 -0.49
CA SER A 105 35.06 -26.02 -1.44
C SER A 105 33.83 -26.60 -0.71
N PHE A 106 33.18 -25.81 0.15
CA PHE A 106 31.84 -26.16 0.64
C PHE A 106 30.83 -25.98 -0.48
N ALA A 107 30.08 -27.03 -0.81
CA ALA A 107 28.92 -26.91 -1.69
C ALA A 107 27.88 -26.02 -0.98
N ARG A 108 27.79 -24.75 -1.41
CA ARG A 108 26.76 -23.81 -0.97
C ARG A 108 25.53 -24.02 -1.83
N TYR A 109 24.40 -24.24 -1.18
CA TYR A 109 23.11 -24.38 -1.81
C TYR A 109 22.32 -23.08 -1.63
N GLN A 110 21.65 -22.67 -2.70
CA GLN A 110 20.82 -21.47 -2.71
C GLN A 110 19.39 -21.90 -3.01
N LEU A 111 18.46 -21.71 -2.06
CA LEU A 111 17.04 -21.87 -2.31
C LEU A 111 16.47 -20.53 -2.73
N ILE A 112 16.05 -20.45 -3.99
CA ILE A 112 15.41 -19.27 -4.57
C ILE A 112 13.91 -19.56 -4.65
N THR A 113 13.12 -18.85 -3.85
CA THR A 113 11.66 -18.94 -3.90
C THR A 113 11.11 -17.88 -4.84
N ALA A 114 10.35 -18.32 -5.84
CA ALA A 114 9.71 -17.46 -6.82
C ALA A 114 8.18 -17.59 -6.74
N HIS A 115 7.48 -16.47 -6.60
CA HIS A 115 6.03 -16.47 -6.56
C HIS A 115 5.44 -16.38 -7.97
N ALA A 116 4.43 -17.21 -8.30
CA ALA A 116 3.82 -17.32 -9.64
C ALA A 116 3.41 -15.97 -10.28
N ARG A 117 2.95 -14.99 -9.48
CA ARG A 117 2.60 -13.64 -9.97
C ARG A 117 3.80 -12.75 -10.36
N GLY A 118 5.01 -13.06 -9.88
CA GLY A 118 6.23 -12.33 -10.21
C GLY A 118 6.95 -12.85 -11.46
N ILE A 119 6.51 -13.98 -12.03
CA ILE A 119 7.27 -14.71 -13.06
C ILE A 119 7.13 -14.09 -14.48
N GLY A 120 6.16 -13.21 -14.69
CA GLY A 120 5.87 -12.62 -16.01
C GLY A 120 5.36 -13.66 -17.03
N GLU A 121 4.73 -13.22 -18.12
CA GLU A 121 4.04 -14.13 -19.06
C GLU A 121 4.98 -15.09 -19.81
N ASN A 122 6.29 -14.81 -19.84
CA ASN A 122 7.28 -15.58 -20.62
C ASN A 122 8.48 -16.10 -19.81
N CYS A 123 8.44 -16.05 -18.47
CA CYS A 123 9.53 -16.59 -17.63
C CYS A 123 10.96 -16.08 -17.95
N LYS A 124 11.13 -14.96 -18.68
CA LYS A 124 12.42 -14.50 -19.24
C LYS A 124 13.55 -14.32 -18.23
N TRP A 125 13.22 -14.01 -16.98
CA TRP A 125 14.20 -13.83 -15.92
C TRP A 125 14.73 -15.16 -15.36
N LEU A 126 14.10 -16.30 -15.68
CA LEU A 126 14.64 -17.64 -15.37
C LEU A 126 15.96 -17.91 -16.11
N GLU A 127 16.21 -17.22 -17.23
CA GLU A 127 17.50 -17.23 -17.94
C GLU A 127 18.64 -16.59 -17.12
N MET A 128 18.32 -15.85 -16.05
CA MET A 128 19.30 -15.26 -15.14
C MET A 128 19.75 -16.21 -14.02
N LEU A 129 19.15 -17.41 -13.94
CA LEU A 129 19.51 -18.43 -12.95
C LEU A 129 20.57 -19.35 -13.55
N GLU A 130 21.81 -19.21 -13.09
CA GLU A 130 22.93 -20.09 -13.42
C GLU A 130 23.06 -21.20 -12.37
N ASP A 131 23.56 -22.38 -12.75
CA ASP A 131 23.88 -23.50 -11.84
C ASP A 131 22.72 -24.04 -10.96
N VAL A 132 21.48 -23.99 -11.47
CA VAL A 132 20.33 -24.62 -10.81
C VAL A 132 20.50 -26.13 -10.78
N GLY A 133 20.37 -26.79 -9.63
CA GLY A 133 20.47 -28.26 -9.53
C GLY A 133 19.12 -28.99 -9.60
N MET A 134 18.03 -28.36 -9.17
CA MET A 134 16.69 -28.95 -9.12
C MET A 134 15.61 -27.86 -9.06
N VAL A 135 14.47 -28.10 -9.69
CA VAL A 135 13.28 -27.23 -9.63
C VAL A 135 12.21 -27.87 -8.73
N VAL A 136 11.82 -27.18 -7.66
CA VAL A 136 10.71 -27.62 -6.79
C VAL A 136 9.45 -26.83 -7.15
N PHE A 137 8.44 -27.51 -7.67
CA PHE A 137 7.17 -26.90 -8.06
C PHE A 137 6.06 -27.30 -7.07
N SER A 138 5.42 -26.32 -6.43
CA SER A 138 4.35 -26.57 -5.46
C SER A 138 2.98 -26.18 -6.00
N VAL A 139 2.02 -27.10 -5.94
CA VAL A 139 0.63 -26.91 -6.39
C VAL A 139 -0.33 -27.11 -5.22
N ALA A 140 -1.20 -26.14 -4.98
CA ALA A 140 -2.25 -26.27 -3.98
C ALA A 140 -3.43 -27.09 -4.54
N LEU A 141 -3.71 -28.25 -3.93
CA LEU A 141 -4.84 -29.10 -4.32
C LEU A 141 -6.18 -28.39 -4.15
N SER A 142 -6.26 -27.46 -3.20
CA SER A 142 -7.44 -26.63 -2.91
C SER A 142 -7.88 -25.70 -4.05
N ASP A 143 -7.12 -25.59 -5.14
CA ASP A 143 -7.33 -24.61 -6.22
C ASP A 143 -8.26 -25.13 -7.32
N TYR A 144 -8.65 -26.41 -7.30
CA TYR A 144 -9.51 -27.03 -8.30
C TYR A 144 -10.88 -26.34 -8.46
N ASP A 145 -11.39 -25.73 -7.39
CA ASP A 145 -12.69 -25.03 -7.36
C ASP A 145 -12.57 -23.50 -7.30
N GLN A 146 -11.34 -22.96 -7.31
CA GLN A 146 -11.08 -21.53 -7.18
C GLN A 146 -10.85 -20.85 -8.53
N PHE A 147 -11.25 -19.58 -8.61
CA PHE A 147 -11.11 -18.77 -9.81
C PHE A 147 -10.40 -17.45 -9.50
N SER A 148 -9.71 -16.89 -10.49
CA SER A 148 -9.06 -15.58 -10.46
C SER A 148 -9.44 -14.77 -11.70
N ALA A 149 -9.64 -13.46 -11.53
CA ALA A 149 -9.82 -12.54 -12.65
C ALA A 149 -8.46 -12.08 -13.17
N GLU A 150 -8.18 -12.32 -14.45
CA GLU A 150 -7.02 -11.72 -15.12
C GLU A 150 -7.31 -10.24 -15.47
N GLY A 151 -6.26 -9.45 -15.76
CA GLY A 151 -6.37 -8.00 -16.03
C GLY A 151 -7.26 -7.61 -17.23
N ASN A 152 -7.72 -8.58 -18.00
CA ASN A 152 -8.66 -8.46 -19.12
C ASN A 152 -10.14 -8.73 -18.72
N GLY A 153 -10.43 -9.02 -17.45
CA GLY A 153 -11.77 -9.33 -16.94
C GLY A 153 -12.22 -10.79 -17.17
N CYS A 154 -11.36 -11.65 -17.73
CA CYS A 154 -11.66 -13.07 -17.91
C CYS A 154 -11.42 -13.85 -16.61
N ILE A 155 -12.39 -14.69 -16.23
CA ILE A 155 -12.33 -15.52 -15.02
C ILE A 155 -11.70 -16.86 -15.37
N THR A 156 -10.50 -17.13 -14.86
CA THR A 156 -9.76 -18.39 -15.09
C THR A 156 -9.68 -19.21 -13.80
N ASN A 157 -9.77 -20.54 -13.92
CA ASN A 157 -9.64 -21.45 -12.78
C ASN A 157 -8.17 -21.52 -12.34
N LYS A 158 -7.89 -21.39 -11.04
CA LYS A 158 -6.52 -21.31 -10.52
C LYS A 158 -5.70 -22.58 -10.75
N MET A 159 -6.34 -23.75 -10.76
CA MET A 159 -5.67 -25.01 -11.11
C MET A 159 -5.24 -25.05 -12.57
N LEU A 160 -6.05 -24.49 -13.49
CA LEU A 160 -5.68 -24.36 -14.90
C LEU A 160 -4.54 -23.36 -15.10
N SER A 161 -4.54 -22.25 -14.35
CA SER A 161 -3.44 -21.29 -14.37
C SER A 161 -2.13 -21.91 -13.85
N SER A 162 -2.21 -22.70 -12.77
CA SER A 162 -1.05 -23.44 -12.23
C SER A 162 -0.52 -24.48 -13.21
N ARG A 163 -1.42 -25.18 -13.91
CA ARG A 163 -1.06 -26.11 -15.00
C ARG A 163 -0.32 -25.39 -16.12
N LYS A 164 -0.86 -24.28 -16.64
CA LYS A 164 -0.24 -23.52 -17.74
C LYS A 164 1.16 -23.02 -17.35
N LEU A 165 1.31 -22.57 -16.10
CA LEU A 165 2.61 -22.15 -15.58
C LEU A 165 3.58 -23.33 -15.49
N PHE A 166 3.14 -24.48 -14.99
CA PHE A 166 3.94 -25.69 -14.92
C PHE A 166 4.44 -26.13 -16.31
N GLU A 167 3.53 -26.18 -17.30
CA GLU A 167 3.88 -26.49 -18.69
C GLU A 167 4.93 -25.51 -19.24
N THR A 168 4.78 -24.22 -18.95
CA THR A 168 5.74 -23.18 -19.40
C THR A 168 7.12 -23.37 -18.78
N ILE A 169 7.20 -23.77 -17.50
CA ILE A 169 8.48 -23.98 -16.81
C ILE A 169 9.16 -25.26 -17.30
N VAL A 170 8.40 -26.36 -17.39
CA VAL A 170 8.91 -27.66 -17.83
C VAL A 170 9.44 -27.63 -19.27
N THR A 171 8.79 -26.86 -20.14
CA THR A 171 9.17 -26.73 -21.56
C THR A 171 10.23 -25.64 -21.81
N HIS A 172 10.68 -24.93 -20.77
CA HIS A 172 11.65 -23.86 -20.91
C HIS A 172 13.04 -24.43 -21.21
N PRO A 173 13.78 -23.91 -22.22
CA PRO A 173 15.09 -24.43 -22.62
C PRO A 173 16.12 -24.48 -21.48
N THR A 174 16.06 -23.54 -20.53
CA THR A 174 16.93 -23.47 -19.35
C THR A 174 16.83 -24.72 -18.45
N PHE A 175 15.71 -25.44 -18.46
CA PHE A 175 15.45 -26.57 -17.56
C PHE A 175 15.36 -27.93 -18.26
N GLU A 176 15.74 -28.02 -19.55
CA GLU A 176 15.60 -29.23 -20.37
C GLU A 176 16.31 -30.48 -19.78
N LYS A 177 17.35 -30.28 -18.94
CA LYS A 177 18.13 -31.36 -18.30
C LYS A 177 18.11 -31.32 -16.77
N MET A 178 17.17 -30.59 -16.17
CA MET A 178 17.08 -30.42 -14.71
C MET A 178 16.08 -31.39 -14.06
N ASP A 179 16.35 -31.78 -12.82
CA ASP A 179 15.42 -32.57 -12.02
C ASP A 179 14.25 -31.71 -11.51
N PHE A 180 13.03 -32.26 -11.56
CA PHE A 180 11.81 -31.60 -11.09
C PHE A 180 11.20 -32.36 -9.91
N LEU A 181 10.92 -31.65 -8.82
CA LEU A 181 10.16 -32.15 -7.67
C LEU A 181 8.79 -31.48 -7.60
N LEU A 182 7.72 -32.25 -7.80
CA LEU A 182 6.33 -31.77 -7.68
C LEU A 182 5.79 -32.00 -6.27
N ILE A 183 5.39 -30.92 -5.59
CA ILE A 183 4.78 -30.97 -4.25
C ILE A 183 3.30 -30.61 -4.35
N LEU A 184 2.43 -31.54 -3.97
CA LEU A 184 0.99 -31.31 -3.83
C LEU A 184 0.68 -30.85 -2.40
N ASN A 185 0.38 -29.57 -2.24
CA ASN A 185 0.16 -28.91 -0.96
C ASN A 185 -1.33 -28.71 -0.67
N LYS A 186 -1.68 -28.39 0.59
CA LYS A 186 -3.05 -28.16 1.08
C LYS A 186 -3.98 -29.36 0.91
N LEU A 187 -3.45 -30.56 1.20
CA LEU A 187 -4.25 -31.78 1.17
C LEU A 187 -5.38 -31.72 2.19
N ASP A 188 -5.12 -31.18 3.39
CA ASP A 188 -6.08 -30.91 4.46
C ASP A 188 -7.33 -30.17 3.95
N GLN A 189 -7.15 -29.01 3.32
CA GLN A 189 -8.26 -28.20 2.78
C GLN A 189 -8.96 -28.91 1.62
N PHE A 190 -8.21 -29.70 0.85
CA PHE A 190 -8.76 -30.49 -0.25
C PHE A 190 -9.65 -31.64 0.26
N GLU A 191 -9.28 -32.31 1.34
CA GLU A 191 -10.07 -33.39 1.94
C GLU A 191 -11.43 -32.90 2.46
N GLU A 192 -11.48 -31.68 2.99
CA GLU A 192 -12.75 -31.05 3.40
C GLU A 192 -13.59 -30.61 2.20
N LYS A 193 -12.95 -29.96 1.22
CA LYS A 193 -13.64 -29.41 0.05
C LYS A 193 -14.22 -30.47 -0.89
N ILE A 194 -13.50 -31.57 -1.10
CA ILE A 194 -13.93 -32.62 -2.04
C ILE A 194 -15.24 -33.31 -1.60
N LYS A 195 -15.56 -33.25 -0.30
CA LYS A 195 -16.83 -33.71 0.25
C LYS A 195 -18.02 -32.84 -0.17
N GLN A 196 -17.78 -31.57 -0.49
CA GLN A 196 -18.81 -30.57 -0.80
C GLN A 196 -18.88 -30.26 -2.30
N VAL A 197 -17.72 -30.23 -2.98
CA VAL A 197 -17.60 -29.83 -4.38
C VAL A 197 -16.80 -30.89 -5.14
N PRO A 198 -17.37 -31.51 -6.20
CA PRO A 198 -16.69 -32.57 -6.93
C PRO A 198 -15.50 -32.03 -7.73
N PRO A 199 -14.43 -32.83 -7.93
CA PRO A 199 -13.26 -32.44 -8.72
C PRO A 199 -13.58 -32.05 -10.17
N THR A 200 -14.68 -32.57 -10.72
CA THR A 200 -15.21 -32.29 -12.07
C THR A 200 -15.59 -30.82 -12.30
N ARG A 201 -15.65 -30.00 -11.23
CA ARG A 201 -15.80 -28.55 -11.35
C ARG A 201 -14.64 -27.89 -12.09
N CYS A 202 -13.44 -28.48 -12.02
CA CYS A 202 -12.35 -28.15 -12.92
C CYS A 202 -12.55 -28.95 -14.21
N LYS A 203 -12.69 -28.26 -15.35
CA LYS A 203 -12.85 -28.92 -16.67
C LYS A 203 -11.74 -29.95 -16.96
N TRP A 204 -10.55 -29.76 -16.39
CA TRP A 204 -9.41 -30.65 -16.59
C TRP A 204 -9.56 -32.02 -15.90
N PHE A 205 -10.39 -32.12 -14.88
CA PHE A 205 -10.67 -33.36 -14.15
C PHE A 205 -12.08 -33.90 -14.43
N ALA A 206 -12.68 -33.52 -15.57
CA ALA A 206 -14.01 -33.99 -15.96
C ALA A 206 -14.08 -35.52 -16.16
N ASP A 207 -12.94 -36.17 -16.40
CA ASP A 207 -12.81 -37.61 -16.58
C ASP A 207 -12.59 -38.38 -15.26
N PHE A 208 -12.56 -37.70 -14.11
CA PHE A 208 -12.43 -38.34 -12.81
C PHE A 208 -13.73 -39.05 -12.39
N HIS A 209 -13.75 -40.38 -12.50
CA HIS A 209 -14.87 -41.25 -12.11
C HIS A 209 -14.42 -42.25 -11.03
N PRO A 210 -14.60 -41.94 -9.73
CA PRO A 210 -14.20 -42.85 -8.67
C PRO A 210 -15.15 -44.05 -8.58
N VAL A 211 -14.62 -45.26 -8.72
CA VAL A 211 -15.37 -46.51 -8.49
C VAL A 211 -15.47 -46.73 -6.99
N ILE A 212 -16.62 -46.42 -6.40
CA ILE A 212 -16.90 -46.68 -4.98
C ILE A 212 -17.43 -48.11 -4.85
N SER A 213 -16.69 -49.02 -4.24
CA SER A 213 -17.21 -50.35 -3.90
C SER A 213 -18.30 -50.21 -2.82
N ARG A 214 -19.56 -50.44 -3.21
CA ARG A 214 -20.68 -50.59 -2.26
C ARG A 214 -20.67 -52.00 -1.67
N GLN A 215 -19.79 -52.28 -0.72
CA GLN A 215 -19.89 -53.47 0.12
C GLN A 215 -19.43 -53.13 1.53
N CYS A 216 -20.40 -52.81 2.40
CA CYS A 216 -20.42 -53.08 3.84
C CYS A 216 -21.76 -52.61 4.42
N SER A 217 -22.84 -53.34 4.11
CA SER A 217 -24.00 -53.43 4.99
C SER A 217 -24.05 -54.89 5.44
N GLY A 218 -23.52 -55.16 6.63
CA GLY A 218 -23.40 -56.52 7.16
C GLY A 218 -22.47 -56.55 8.37
N ASN A 219 -23.05 -56.69 9.56
CA ASN A 219 -22.38 -56.81 10.85
C ASN A 219 -21.23 -57.84 10.83
N ASN A 220 -19.98 -57.38 10.98
CA ASN A 220 -18.97 -58.09 11.77
C ASN A 220 -17.79 -57.16 12.08
N LYS A 221 -17.61 -56.88 13.38
CA LYS A 221 -16.44 -56.20 13.93
C LYS A 221 -15.26 -57.18 13.88
N ASN A 222 -14.32 -56.96 12.95
CA ASN A 222 -12.88 -57.26 13.02
C ASN A 222 -12.31 -57.47 11.61
N SER A 223 -12.02 -56.37 10.92
CA SER A 223 -11.13 -56.33 9.76
C SER A 223 -10.65 -54.89 9.56
N ILE A 224 -9.34 -54.70 9.46
CA ILE A 224 -8.70 -53.41 9.18
C ILE A 224 -9.00 -53.04 7.72
N ASN A 225 -10.06 -52.26 7.49
CA ASN A 225 -10.43 -51.79 6.15
C ASN A 225 -9.49 -50.66 5.68
N ASN A 226 -8.47 -51.00 4.88
CA ASN A 226 -7.68 -50.08 4.06
C ASN A 226 -8.46 -49.69 2.78
N ASN A 227 -9.56 -48.95 2.89
CA ASN A 227 -10.17 -48.29 1.73
C ASN A 227 -9.63 -46.86 1.61
N SER A 228 -8.94 -46.56 0.51
CA SER A 228 -8.39 -45.22 0.22
C SER A 228 -9.49 -44.16 0.18
N SER A 229 -9.27 -43.00 0.82
CA SER A 229 -10.27 -41.92 0.85
C SER A 229 -10.51 -41.34 -0.55
N LEU A 230 -11.69 -40.75 -0.78
CA LEU A 230 -12.00 -40.04 -2.04
C LEU A 230 -10.95 -38.96 -2.35
N ALA A 231 -10.44 -38.27 -1.31
CA ALA A 231 -9.38 -37.28 -1.42
C ALA A 231 -8.05 -37.89 -1.86
N GLN A 232 -7.70 -39.08 -1.38
CA GLN A 232 -6.49 -39.81 -1.80
C GLN A 232 -6.56 -40.30 -3.24
N LEU A 233 -7.74 -40.76 -3.69
CA LEU A 233 -7.96 -41.16 -5.08
C LEU A 233 -7.91 -39.94 -6.02
N ALA A 234 -8.53 -38.84 -5.64
CA ALA A 234 -8.53 -37.61 -6.43
C ALA A 234 -7.16 -36.93 -6.46
N SER A 235 -6.44 -36.85 -5.33
CA SER A 235 -5.07 -36.29 -5.31
C SER A 235 -4.10 -37.13 -6.14
N HIS A 236 -4.25 -38.45 -6.15
CA HIS A 236 -3.46 -39.32 -7.02
C HIS A 236 -3.79 -39.11 -8.50
N HIS A 237 -5.08 -38.96 -8.85
CA HIS A 237 -5.49 -38.65 -10.22
C HIS A 237 -4.94 -37.29 -10.69
N ILE A 238 -4.99 -36.27 -9.83
CA ILE A 238 -4.41 -34.94 -10.11
C ILE A 238 -2.90 -35.04 -10.30
N ALA A 239 -2.20 -35.80 -9.46
CA ALA A 239 -0.77 -36.06 -9.61
C ALA A 239 -0.44 -36.69 -10.97
N VAL A 240 -1.17 -37.75 -11.36
CA VAL A 240 -0.97 -38.44 -12.64
C VAL A 240 -1.26 -37.50 -13.83
N LYS A 241 -2.29 -36.65 -13.73
CA LYS A 241 -2.62 -35.66 -14.78
C LYS A 241 -1.52 -34.61 -14.96
N LEU A 242 -0.92 -34.14 -13.86
CA LEU A 242 0.23 -33.22 -13.89
C LEU A 242 1.47 -33.91 -14.47
N MET A 243 1.70 -35.18 -14.11
CA MET A 243 2.85 -35.95 -14.60
C MET A 243 2.69 -36.43 -16.05
N GLN A 244 1.49 -36.62 -16.59
CA GLN A 244 1.31 -37.03 -18.00
C GLN A 244 1.90 -36.04 -19.03
N HIS A 245 2.20 -34.80 -18.62
CA HIS A 245 2.85 -33.80 -19.47
C HIS A 245 4.40 -33.82 -19.33
N LEU A 246 4.93 -34.77 -18.55
CA LEU A 246 6.35 -35.00 -18.29
C LEU A 246 6.67 -36.50 -18.47
N ASN A 247 7.68 -36.84 -19.27
CA ASN A 247 8.24 -38.19 -19.27
C ASN A 247 9.09 -38.42 -17.99
N MET A 248 8.52 -38.36 -16.79
CA MET A 248 9.21 -38.50 -15.49
C MET A 248 8.62 -39.61 -14.60
N LEU A 249 9.48 -40.26 -13.79
CA LEU A 249 9.30 -41.62 -13.25
C LEU A 249 8.92 -41.76 -11.75
N GLU A 250 8.78 -40.72 -10.90
CA GLU A 250 8.45 -40.96 -9.46
C GLU A 250 7.53 -39.91 -8.77
N ILE A 251 6.74 -40.38 -7.77
CA ILE A 251 5.76 -39.61 -6.96
C ILE A 251 6.16 -39.63 -5.46
N VAL A 252 6.21 -38.46 -4.81
CA VAL A 252 6.22 -38.34 -3.33
C VAL A 252 4.86 -37.81 -2.84
N LYS A 253 4.11 -38.62 -2.09
CA LYS A 253 2.84 -38.22 -1.43
C LYS A 253 3.11 -37.72 -0.02
N TRP A 254 2.59 -36.54 0.33
CA TRP A 254 2.70 -35.97 1.68
C TRP A 254 1.32 -35.97 2.35
N ASN A 255 1.21 -36.56 3.55
CA ASN A 255 -0.06 -36.78 4.26
C ASN A 255 0.08 -36.29 5.71
N GLN A 256 -0.77 -35.36 6.14
CA GLN A 256 -0.62 -34.67 7.43
C GLN A 256 -1.23 -35.45 8.62
N GLU A 257 -2.06 -36.47 8.38
CA GLU A 257 -2.83 -37.16 9.44
C GLU A 257 -2.18 -38.41 10.07
N ARG A 258 -1.01 -38.89 9.61
CA ARG A 258 -0.32 -40.04 10.25
C ARG A 258 0.75 -39.67 11.27
N LEU A 259 0.79 -38.41 11.68
CA LEU A 259 1.61 -37.90 12.78
C LEU A 259 0.71 -37.40 13.91
N ASN A 260 -0.03 -38.32 14.54
CA ASN A 260 -0.40 -38.16 15.95
C ASN A 260 0.82 -38.52 16.83
N PHE A 261 1.91 -37.77 16.65
CA PHE A 261 2.79 -37.44 17.76
C PHE A 261 2.40 -36.02 18.17
N SER A 262 2.17 -35.82 19.45
CA SER A 262 1.76 -34.54 20.04
C SER A 262 2.47 -33.36 19.36
N LEU A 263 1.66 -32.47 18.78
CA LEU A 263 2.07 -31.18 18.25
C LEU A 263 2.61 -30.30 19.39
N SER A 264 3.89 -30.51 19.71
CA SER A 264 4.77 -29.56 20.36
C SER A 264 6.04 -29.51 19.53
N ASP A 265 6.37 -28.31 19.08
CA ASP A 265 7.61 -27.93 18.40
C ASP A 265 7.85 -28.54 17.00
N ASN A 266 8.34 -27.69 16.10
CA ASN A 266 9.27 -27.99 14.98
C ASN A 266 8.80 -27.58 13.57
N SER A 267 9.03 -26.31 13.23
CA SER A 267 9.25 -25.84 11.85
C SER A 267 10.64 -26.22 11.30
N ILE A 268 11.56 -26.68 12.15
CA ILE A 268 12.90 -27.19 11.77
C ILE A 268 12.83 -28.62 11.21
N VAL A 269 11.83 -29.42 11.60
CA VAL A 269 11.66 -30.81 11.14
C VAL A 269 11.25 -30.88 9.66
N LEU A 270 10.58 -29.84 9.14
CA LEU A 270 10.15 -29.79 7.73
C LEU A 270 11.33 -29.62 6.77
N ALA A 271 12.29 -28.75 7.10
CA ALA A 271 13.51 -28.55 6.32
C ALA A 271 14.47 -29.74 6.48
N SER A 272 14.58 -30.32 7.68
CA SER A 272 15.43 -31.50 7.90
C SER A 272 14.87 -32.78 7.28
N ALA A 273 13.54 -32.94 7.17
CA ALA A 273 12.92 -34.08 6.50
C ALA A 273 13.08 -34.02 4.97
N ILE A 274 13.03 -32.82 4.39
CA ILE A 274 13.32 -32.58 2.96
C ILE A 274 14.83 -32.83 2.69
N SER A 275 15.73 -32.38 3.57
CA SER A 275 17.17 -32.68 3.49
C SER A 275 17.51 -34.16 3.67
N LEU A 276 16.86 -34.87 4.61
CA LEU A 276 17.13 -36.30 4.82
C LEU A 276 16.70 -37.14 3.61
N ALA A 277 15.58 -36.81 2.97
CA ALA A 277 15.15 -37.46 1.74
C ALA A 277 16.14 -37.20 0.60
N LEU A 278 16.61 -35.96 0.42
CA LEU A 278 17.59 -35.58 -0.60
C LEU A 278 18.96 -36.26 -0.40
N CYS A 279 19.45 -36.41 0.84
CA CYS A 279 20.72 -37.10 1.10
C CYS A 279 20.66 -38.61 0.84
N ILE A 280 19.50 -39.26 1.01
CA ILE A 280 19.35 -40.71 0.76
C ILE A 280 19.44 -41.02 -0.75
N PHE A 281 18.98 -40.12 -1.63
CA PHE A 281 19.02 -40.32 -3.09
C PHE A 281 20.41 -40.10 -3.72
N PHE A 282 21.24 -39.18 -3.19
CA PHE A 282 22.56 -38.90 -3.75
C PHE A 282 23.62 -39.98 -3.41
N THR A 283 23.46 -40.73 -2.33
CA THR A 283 24.42 -41.81 -1.99
C THR A 283 24.23 -43.10 -2.77
N THR A 284 23.08 -43.30 -3.43
CA THR A 284 22.80 -44.55 -4.17
C THR A 284 23.24 -44.54 -5.63
N HIS A 285 23.62 -43.39 -6.21
CA HIS A 285 23.84 -43.29 -7.67
C HIS A 285 25.30 -43.17 -8.14
N HIS A 286 26.30 -43.26 -7.26
CA HIS A 286 27.72 -43.28 -7.65
C HIS A 286 28.44 -44.57 -7.26
N HIS A 287 28.24 -45.63 -8.05
CA HIS A 287 29.31 -46.61 -8.32
C HIS A 287 29.14 -47.29 -9.70
N HIS A 288 30.08 -46.94 -10.59
CA HIS A 288 30.60 -47.64 -11.78
C HIS A 288 29.68 -48.33 -12.81
N HIS A 289 29.81 -47.93 -14.09
CA HIS A 289 30.57 -48.73 -15.06
C HIS A 289 30.97 -47.95 -16.33
N HIS A 290 32.25 -48.06 -16.69
CA HIS A 290 32.88 -47.56 -17.92
C HIS A 290 33.03 -48.72 -18.93
N ASN A 291 32.81 -48.41 -20.22
CA ASN A 291 33.32 -48.99 -21.49
C ASN A 291 33.05 -50.46 -21.89
N THR A 292 32.36 -50.69 -23.03
CA THR A 292 32.96 -50.99 -24.36
C THR A 292 31.93 -51.26 -25.48
N ILE A 293 32.09 -50.52 -26.59
CA ILE A 293 31.95 -50.82 -28.04
C ILE A 293 31.03 -51.97 -28.55
N GLY A 294 30.10 -51.63 -29.48
CA GLY A 294 29.79 -52.49 -30.65
C GLY A 294 28.33 -52.61 -31.12
N SER A 295 28.01 -51.97 -32.26
CA SER A 295 27.14 -52.40 -33.40
C SER A 295 25.69 -52.89 -33.20
N ASP A 296 24.78 -52.17 -33.90
CA ASP A 296 23.59 -52.57 -34.69
C ASP A 296 22.48 -53.48 -34.12
N GLY A 297 21.22 -53.05 -34.34
CA GLY A 297 20.08 -53.97 -34.47
C GLY A 297 18.73 -53.45 -33.96
N VAL A 298 17.87 -53.06 -34.89
CA VAL A 298 16.44 -52.76 -34.71
C VAL A 298 15.65 -54.03 -34.32
N SER A 299 14.74 -53.99 -33.34
CA SER A 299 13.34 -54.51 -33.45
C SER A 299 12.51 -54.38 -32.16
N HIS A 300 11.20 -54.23 -32.37
CA HIS A 300 10.10 -54.16 -31.40
C HIS A 300 9.86 -55.45 -30.59
N GLY A 301 9.31 -55.31 -29.37
CA GLY A 301 8.57 -56.40 -28.71
C GLY A 301 8.29 -56.20 -27.21
N PHE A 302 7.01 -56.11 -26.85
CA PHE A 302 6.46 -56.19 -25.48
C PHE A 302 6.79 -57.54 -24.80
N GLU A 303 7.13 -57.58 -23.49
CA GLU A 303 6.52 -58.46 -22.46
C GLU A 303 7.25 -58.52 -21.08
N SER A 304 6.46 -58.32 -20.01
CA SER A 304 6.42 -59.04 -18.71
C SER A 304 7.70 -59.26 -17.87
N VAL A 305 7.81 -58.55 -16.73
CA VAL A 305 8.86 -58.77 -15.70
C VAL A 305 8.34 -59.64 -14.55
N ARG A 306 8.90 -60.86 -14.42
CA ARG A 306 8.82 -61.71 -13.21
C ARG A 306 9.88 -61.27 -12.17
N ARG A 307 9.48 -61.19 -10.90
CA ARG A 307 10.35 -60.95 -9.73
C ARG A 307 11.08 -62.22 -9.29
N SER A 308 12.36 -62.09 -8.93
CA SER A 308 13.13 -63.09 -8.17
C SER A 308 13.92 -62.40 -7.05
N ILE A 309 13.74 -62.87 -5.81
CA ILE A 309 14.43 -62.41 -4.58
C ILE A 309 15.53 -63.41 -4.24
N LEU A 310 16.75 -62.95 -3.96
CA LEU A 310 17.84 -63.73 -3.35
C LEU A 310 18.24 -63.08 -2.02
N ALA A 311 18.24 -63.88 -0.95
CA ALA A 311 18.56 -63.49 0.43
C ALA A 311 20.08 -63.57 0.69
N LEU A 312 20.66 -62.51 1.27
CA LEU A 312 22.06 -62.45 1.72
C LEU A 312 22.14 -62.64 3.25
N LYS A 313 22.94 -63.61 3.72
CA LYS A 313 23.32 -63.76 5.13
C LYS A 313 24.13 -62.52 5.56
N THR A 314 23.66 -61.76 6.56
CA THR A 314 24.42 -60.68 7.23
C THR A 314 24.41 -60.90 8.74
N ASP A 315 25.53 -60.59 9.39
CA ASP A 315 25.72 -60.66 10.85
C ASP A 315 24.78 -59.64 11.55
N PRO A 316 23.90 -60.05 12.50
CA PRO A 316 22.90 -59.17 13.11
C PRO A 316 23.47 -58.00 13.93
N LEU A 317 24.76 -58.00 14.27
CA LEU A 317 25.39 -56.94 15.07
C LEU A 317 25.89 -55.75 14.23
N LYS A 318 26.14 -55.95 12.93
CA LYS A 318 26.64 -54.91 12.02
C LYS A 318 25.64 -53.77 11.79
N PRO A 319 24.34 -54.03 11.55
CA PRO A 319 23.33 -52.96 11.45
C PRO A 319 23.18 -52.11 12.72
N ARG A 320 23.45 -52.71 13.90
CA ARG A 320 23.36 -52.02 15.19
C ARG A 320 24.55 -51.07 15.41
N LEU A 321 25.76 -51.49 15.05
CA LEU A 321 26.94 -50.63 15.06
C LEU A 321 26.78 -49.46 14.09
N ASP A 322 26.30 -49.73 12.87
CA ASP A 322 26.04 -48.69 11.87
C ASP A 322 25.00 -47.67 12.36
N HIS A 323 23.98 -48.14 13.07
CA HIS A 323 22.98 -47.26 13.69
C HIS A 323 23.57 -46.35 14.78
N ILE A 324 24.43 -46.88 15.65
CA ILE A 324 25.09 -46.10 16.72
C ILE A 324 26.04 -45.06 16.12
N LYS A 325 26.81 -45.45 15.10
CA LYS A 325 27.71 -44.53 14.38
C LYS A 325 26.92 -43.38 13.75
N LYS A 326 25.84 -43.72 13.02
CA LYS A 326 24.95 -42.74 12.42
C LYS A 326 24.37 -41.79 13.46
N GLN A 327 23.92 -42.31 14.60
CA GLN A 327 23.36 -41.49 15.67
C GLN A 327 24.40 -40.51 16.27
N ALA A 328 25.66 -40.92 16.41
CA ALA A 328 26.74 -40.04 16.87
C ALA A 328 27.09 -38.95 15.84
N GLU A 329 27.15 -39.30 14.56
CA GLU A 329 27.39 -38.37 13.46
C GLU A 329 26.28 -37.33 13.32
N ASP A 330 25.01 -37.74 13.45
CA ASP A 330 23.84 -36.86 13.43
C ASP A 330 23.91 -35.80 14.55
N HIS A 331 24.27 -36.21 15.77
CA HIS A 331 24.37 -35.28 16.91
C HIS A 331 25.63 -34.39 16.83
N ARG A 332 26.71 -34.87 16.23
CA ARG A 332 27.88 -34.05 15.89
C ARG A 332 27.51 -32.94 14.92
N MET A 333 26.76 -33.26 13.88
CA MET A 333 26.28 -32.30 12.87
C MET A 333 25.38 -31.24 13.52
N LEU A 334 24.46 -31.68 14.37
CA LEU A 334 23.55 -30.78 15.10
C LEU A 334 24.33 -29.75 15.93
N ALA A 335 25.36 -30.19 16.68
CA ALA A 335 26.20 -29.28 17.47
C ALA A 335 26.92 -28.23 16.58
N LEU A 336 27.42 -28.61 15.41
CA LEU A 336 28.07 -27.69 14.48
C LEU A 336 27.11 -26.62 13.93
N MET A 337 25.86 -26.99 13.65
CA MET A 337 24.83 -26.06 13.18
C MET A 337 24.49 -25.01 14.25
N TYR A 338 24.37 -25.43 15.52
CA TYR A 338 24.17 -24.48 16.63
C TYR A 338 25.39 -23.57 16.85
N ALA A 339 26.62 -24.09 16.66
CA ALA A 339 27.82 -23.27 16.71
C ALA A 339 27.87 -22.21 15.60
N SER A 340 27.46 -22.53 14.37
CA SER A 340 27.45 -21.57 13.26
C SER A 340 26.37 -20.50 13.44
N TYR A 341 25.18 -20.88 13.93
CA TYR A 341 24.10 -19.96 14.26
C TYR A 341 24.51 -18.98 15.37
N ALA A 342 25.18 -19.50 16.41
CA ALA A 342 25.71 -18.71 17.51
C ALA A 342 26.77 -17.68 17.06
N ARG A 343 27.57 -17.95 16.00
CA ARG A 343 28.54 -16.99 15.45
C ARG A 343 27.89 -15.79 14.76
N LYS A 344 26.67 -15.94 14.25
CA LYS A 344 25.93 -14.88 13.56
C LYS A 344 25.39 -13.83 14.53
N LEU A 345 25.29 -14.17 15.82
CA LEU A 345 24.81 -13.32 16.91
C LEU A 345 26.00 -12.78 17.75
N LYS A 346 25.92 -11.53 18.20
CA LYS A 346 27.06 -10.77 18.78
C LYS A 346 27.48 -11.23 20.19
N LEU A 347 28.77 -10.97 20.50
CA LEU A 347 29.51 -10.92 21.79
C LEU A 347 29.16 -11.88 22.95
N GLU A 348 27.91 -12.01 23.40
CA GLU A 348 27.54 -12.98 24.44
C GLU A 348 27.49 -14.42 23.91
N SER A 349 27.20 -14.59 22.61
CA SER A 349 27.15 -15.90 21.93
C SER A 349 28.53 -16.53 21.71
N SER A 350 29.64 -15.81 21.91
CA SER A 350 30.99 -16.36 21.74
C SER A 350 31.28 -17.52 22.70
N LYS A 351 30.72 -17.48 23.91
CA LYS A 351 30.81 -18.59 24.89
C LYS A 351 30.04 -19.82 24.40
N VAL A 352 28.83 -19.62 23.89
CA VAL A 352 27.94 -20.67 23.37
C VAL A 352 28.50 -21.33 22.11
N VAL A 353 29.12 -20.54 21.21
CA VAL A 353 29.87 -21.06 20.05
C VAL A 353 30.98 -22.02 20.49
N ARG A 354 31.72 -21.66 21.55
CA ARG A 354 32.83 -22.47 22.05
C ARG A 354 32.34 -23.80 22.61
N VAL A 355 31.27 -23.77 23.40
CA VAL A 355 30.65 -24.98 23.99
C VAL A 355 30.14 -25.93 22.90
N PHE A 356 29.48 -25.43 21.86
CA PHE A 356 29.01 -26.29 20.76
C PHE A 356 30.14 -26.83 19.87
N ALA A 357 31.21 -26.06 19.68
CA ALA A 357 32.40 -26.52 18.97
C ALA A 357 33.16 -27.60 19.78
N GLU A 358 33.22 -27.46 21.11
CA GLU A 358 33.77 -28.47 22.03
C GLU A 358 32.94 -29.76 21.96
N LEU A 359 31.60 -29.68 22.06
CA LEU A 359 30.71 -30.85 21.92
C LEU A 359 30.91 -31.60 20.59
N SER A 360 31.06 -30.87 19.48
CA SER A 360 31.32 -31.49 18.18
C SER A 360 32.66 -32.23 18.12
N ARG A 361 33.69 -31.65 18.76
CA ARG A 361 35.01 -32.28 18.89
C ARG A 361 34.91 -33.53 19.75
N ASP A 362 34.20 -33.49 20.87
CA ASP A 362 34.01 -34.63 21.77
C ASP A 362 33.34 -35.84 21.10
N PHE A 363 32.41 -35.62 20.16
CA PHE A 363 31.82 -36.70 19.36
C PHE A 363 32.80 -37.27 18.34
N SER A 364 33.64 -36.43 17.74
CA SER A 364 34.67 -36.87 16.79
C SER A 364 35.75 -37.68 17.48
N ASP A 365 36.23 -37.18 18.62
CA ASP A 365 37.25 -37.84 19.44
C ASP A 365 36.74 -39.19 19.96
N LEU A 366 35.44 -39.30 20.29
CA LEU A 366 34.82 -40.57 20.68
C LEU A 366 34.86 -41.61 19.57
N VAL A 367 34.40 -41.26 18.36
CA VAL A 367 34.33 -42.18 17.23
C VAL A 367 35.72 -42.59 16.76
N ASN A 368 36.71 -41.71 16.92
CA ASN A 368 38.09 -41.93 16.52
C ASN A 368 38.97 -42.56 17.62
N LYS A 369 38.42 -42.92 18.79
CA LYS A 369 39.23 -43.59 19.83
C LYS A 369 39.77 -44.92 19.30
N PRO A 370 41.06 -45.24 19.50
CA PRO A 370 41.69 -46.47 18.98
C PRO A 370 40.95 -47.77 19.33
N GLN A 371 40.33 -47.80 20.52
CA GLN A 371 39.52 -48.91 21.04
C GLN A 371 38.23 -49.17 20.24
N TYR A 372 37.70 -48.17 19.54
CA TYR A 372 36.47 -48.25 18.74
C TYR A 372 36.76 -48.24 17.24
N THR A 373 37.90 -47.69 16.80
CA THR A 373 38.35 -47.71 15.39
C THR A 373 38.40 -49.14 14.83
N ALA A 374 38.80 -50.12 15.66
CA ALA A 374 38.83 -51.54 15.30
C ALA A 374 37.43 -52.16 15.05
N LEU A 375 36.35 -51.56 15.58
CA LEU A 375 34.98 -52.00 15.28
C LEU A 375 34.53 -51.60 13.88
N PHE A 376 35.15 -50.57 13.29
CA PHE A 376 34.77 -50.00 11.99
C PHE A 376 35.60 -50.55 10.81
N SER A 377 36.65 -51.34 11.06
CA SER A 377 37.43 -52.04 10.03
C SER A 377 36.67 -53.28 9.50
N SER A 378 36.66 -53.49 8.18
CA SER A 378 35.66 -54.34 7.50
C SER A 378 35.80 -55.86 7.65
N ASP A 379 36.72 -56.41 8.45
CA ASP A 379 37.14 -57.82 8.32
C ASP A 379 37.29 -58.63 9.62
N GLY A 380 36.52 -58.33 10.67
CA GLY A 380 36.52 -59.12 11.91
C GLY A 380 35.16 -59.29 12.58
N ALA A 381 35.00 -60.35 13.40
CA ALA A 381 33.84 -60.55 14.26
C ALA A 381 33.76 -59.42 15.32
N ILE A 382 32.58 -58.79 15.43
CA ILE A 382 32.35 -57.64 16.31
C ILE A 382 32.29 -58.09 17.78
N ASP A 383 33.13 -57.52 18.65
CA ASP A 383 33.07 -57.76 20.10
C ASP A 383 31.88 -57.01 20.73
N GLU A 384 30.89 -57.76 21.22
CA GLU A 384 29.67 -57.24 21.83
C GLU A 384 29.94 -56.38 23.08
N SER A 385 31.01 -56.68 23.82
CA SER A 385 31.36 -55.94 25.05
C SER A 385 31.83 -54.51 24.74
N VAL A 386 32.66 -54.38 23.70
CA VAL A 386 33.20 -53.09 23.22
C VAL A 386 32.08 -52.27 22.55
N LEU A 387 31.18 -52.92 21.81
CA LEU A 387 30.00 -52.28 21.21
C LEU A 387 29.06 -51.68 22.27
N ARG A 388 28.79 -52.40 23.36
CA ARG A 388 27.96 -51.88 24.47
C ARG A 388 28.62 -50.70 25.18
N GLN A 389 29.94 -50.70 25.31
CA GLN A 389 30.67 -49.58 25.90
C GLN A 389 30.59 -48.32 25.03
N LEU A 390 30.77 -48.46 23.71
CA LEU A 390 30.56 -47.37 22.75
C LEU A 390 29.12 -46.84 22.82
N GLU A 391 28.13 -47.73 22.85
CA GLU A 391 26.70 -47.35 22.93
C GLU A 391 26.41 -46.49 24.17
N ASN A 392 26.96 -46.86 25.33
CA ASN A 392 26.78 -46.10 26.57
C ASN A 392 27.49 -44.74 26.52
N GLU A 393 28.73 -44.69 26.01
CA GLU A 393 29.50 -43.45 25.87
C GLU A 393 28.88 -42.46 24.86
N VAL A 394 28.26 -42.97 23.79
CA VAL A 394 27.49 -42.18 22.82
C VAL A 394 26.21 -41.65 23.47
N LYS A 395 25.46 -42.48 24.19
CA LYS A 395 24.22 -42.06 24.87
C LYS A 395 24.45 -40.95 25.89
N GLU A 396 25.51 -41.03 26.70
CA GLU A 396 25.82 -39.98 27.68
C GLU A 396 26.22 -38.64 27.02
N ARG A 397 27.00 -38.68 25.92
CA ARG A 397 27.32 -37.47 25.16
C ARG A 397 26.11 -36.86 24.47
N ILE A 398 25.22 -37.69 23.92
CA ILE A 398 23.94 -37.25 23.34
C ILE A 398 23.07 -36.57 24.39
N LYS A 399 23.00 -37.13 25.60
CA LYS A 399 22.26 -36.54 26.72
C LYS A 399 22.80 -35.15 27.08
N THR A 400 24.12 -35.01 27.18
CA THR A 400 24.80 -33.74 27.46
C THR A 400 24.55 -32.71 26.34
N ALA A 401 24.66 -33.13 25.07
CA ALA A 401 24.40 -32.26 23.93
C ALA A 401 22.95 -31.76 23.91
N ARG A 402 21.97 -32.61 24.21
CA ARG A 402 20.55 -32.22 24.27
C ARG A 402 20.28 -31.19 25.35
N GLN A 403 20.92 -31.29 26.50
CA GLN A 403 20.77 -30.33 27.59
C GLN A 403 21.28 -28.94 27.17
N VAL A 404 22.49 -28.87 26.62
CA VAL A 404 23.09 -27.60 26.18
C VAL A 404 22.30 -26.96 25.03
N ILE A 405 21.77 -27.77 24.11
CA ILE A 405 20.87 -27.29 23.04
C ILE A 405 19.58 -26.72 23.63
N GLY A 406 18.98 -27.40 24.60
CA GLY A 406 17.77 -26.95 25.28
C GLY A 406 17.93 -25.58 25.95
N GLU A 407 19.04 -25.39 26.67
CA GLU A 407 19.35 -24.12 27.35
C GLU A 407 19.64 -22.97 26.37
N ALA A 408 20.22 -23.26 25.20
CA ALA A 408 20.55 -22.21 24.21
C ALA A 408 19.39 -21.86 23.26
N LYS A 409 18.42 -22.76 23.06
CA LYS A 409 17.30 -22.62 22.10
C LYS A 409 16.51 -21.32 22.31
N GLU A 410 16.13 -21.02 23.56
CA GLU A 410 15.29 -19.88 23.89
C GLU A 410 15.94 -18.53 23.52
N SER A 411 17.26 -18.39 23.74
CA SER A 411 18.00 -17.18 23.37
C SER A 411 18.07 -16.96 21.86
N PHE A 412 18.09 -18.05 21.07
CA PHE A 412 18.15 -17.99 19.62
C PHE A 412 16.79 -17.65 19.00
N ASP A 413 15.73 -18.27 19.51
CA ASP A 413 14.37 -18.03 19.05
C ASP A 413 13.92 -16.59 19.30
N ASN A 414 14.25 -16.01 20.46
CA ASN A 414 13.92 -14.61 20.77
C ASN A 414 14.57 -13.60 19.81
N GLN A 415 15.82 -13.82 19.41
CA GLN A 415 16.50 -12.94 18.45
C GLN A 415 15.94 -13.08 17.03
N LEU A 416 15.55 -14.29 16.63
CA LEU A 416 14.89 -14.53 15.34
C LEU A 416 13.51 -13.87 15.30
N LYS A 417 12.72 -14.02 16.36
CA LYS A 417 11.41 -13.36 16.53
C LYS A 417 11.55 -11.83 16.44
N ILE A 418 12.54 -11.26 17.12
CA ILE A 418 12.85 -9.82 17.07
C ILE A 418 13.19 -9.36 15.65
N GLN A 419 14.05 -10.10 14.94
CA GLN A 419 14.46 -9.73 13.59
C GLN A 419 13.28 -9.81 12.61
N LYS A 420 12.48 -10.89 12.68
CA LYS A 420 11.26 -11.04 11.86
C LYS A 420 10.24 -9.94 12.12
N LEU A 421 10.02 -9.59 13.39
CA LEU A 421 9.12 -8.49 13.76
C LEU A 421 9.59 -7.16 13.18
N LYS A 422 10.91 -6.86 13.22
CA LYS A 422 11.49 -5.66 12.60
C LYS A 422 11.24 -5.62 11.09
N ASP A 423 11.46 -6.74 10.40
CA ASP A 423 11.27 -6.82 8.95
C ASP A 423 9.78 -6.66 8.58
N THR A 424 8.87 -7.18 9.41
CA THR A 424 7.42 -7.00 9.25
C THR A 424 7.00 -5.55 9.45
N ILE A 425 7.49 -4.87 10.50
CA ILE A 425 7.21 -3.44 10.72
C ILE A 425 7.68 -2.62 9.52
N PHE A 426 8.89 -2.89 9.02
CA PHE A 426 9.43 -2.18 7.87
C PHE A 426 8.54 -2.36 6.63
N SER A 427 8.12 -3.60 6.34
CA SER A 427 7.23 -3.91 5.22
C SER A 427 5.84 -3.25 5.36
N VAL A 428 5.22 -3.33 6.54
CA VAL A 428 3.93 -2.69 6.81
C VAL A 428 4.03 -1.17 6.70
N ASN A 429 5.12 -0.57 7.19
CA ASN A 429 5.36 0.86 7.07
C ASN A 429 5.55 1.29 5.60
N GLU A 430 6.18 0.46 4.78
CA GLU A 430 6.29 0.68 3.34
C GLU A 430 4.92 0.62 2.65
N GLN A 431 4.10 -0.39 2.96
CA GLN A 431 2.74 -0.49 2.44
C GLN A 431 1.87 0.69 2.88
N LEU A 432 1.95 1.10 4.15
CA LEU A 432 1.25 2.28 4.67
C LEU A 432 1.69 3.53 3.93
N THR A 433 3.00 3.69 3.65
CA THR A 433 3.52 4.82 2.89
C THR A 433 3.00 4.83 1.46
N LYS A 434 2.95 3.67 0.80
CA LYS A 434 2.38 3.51 -0.54
C LYS A 434 0.88 3.84 -0.56
N ALA A 435 0.11 3.31 0.39
CA ALA A 435 -1.31 3.58 0.55
C ALA A 435 -1.58 5.07 0.84
N LYS A 436 -0.79 5.71 1.71
CA LYS A 436 -0.87 7.16 1.97
C LYS A 436 -0.61 7.98 0.70
N LYS A 437 0.42 7.63 -0.09
CA LYS A 437 0.71 8.30 -1.37
C LYS A 437 -0.44 8.13 -2.36
N GLN A 438 -0.98 6.92 -2.51
CA GLN A 438 -2.11 6.65 -3.39
C GLN A 438 -3.39 7.36 -2.93
N GLY A 439 -3.70 7.34 -1.63
CA GLY A 439 -4.83 8.07 -1.06
C GLY A 439 -4.73 9.59 -1.26
N ALA A 440 -3.53 10.17 -1.06
CA ALA A 440 -3.29 11.58 -1.34
C ALA A 440 -3.46 11.92 -2.84
N PHE A 441 -3.02 11.03 -3.74
CA PHE A 441 -3.20 11.16 -5.18
C PHE A 441 -4.68 11.13 -5.56
N SER A 442 -5.43 10.12 -5.10
CA SER A 442 -6.88 9.99 -5.36
C SER A 442 -7.68 11.15 -4.79
N SER A 443 -7.34 11.61 -3.58
CA SER A 443 -7.95 12.79 -2.97
C SER A 443 -7.69 14.06 -3.79
N LEU A 444 -6.50 14.22 -4.37
CA LEU A 444 -6.21 15.35 -5.25
C LEU A 444 -7.02 15.30 -6.56
N ILE A 445 -7.20 14.11 -7.13
CA ILE A 445 -8.06 13.94 -8.31
C ILE A 445 -9.50 14.34 -7.96
N ALA A 446 -10.06 13.77 -6.89
CA ALA A 446 -11.42 14.09 -6.45
C ALA A 446 -11.62 15.58 -6.15
N ALA A 447 -10.61 16.24 -5.57
CA ALA A 447 -10.63 17.69 -5.30
C ALA A 447 -10.63 18.56 -6.57
N LYS A 448 -10.10 18.04 -7.69
CA LYS A 448 -9.95 18.76 -8.96
C LYS A 448 -11.05 18.42 -9.97
N SER A 449 -11.66 17.26 -9.85
CA SER A 449 -12.74 16.82 -10.72
C SER A 449 -14.01 17.65 -10.47
N ILE A 450 -14.75 17.94 -11.55
CA ILE A 450 -16.07 18.56 -11.46
C ILE A 450 -17.09 17.43 -11.26
N PRO A 451 -17.90 17.45 -10.18
CA PRO A 451 -18.96 16.47 -9.98
C PRO A 451 -19.95 16.47 -11.14
N LYS A 452 -20.45 15.29 -11.54
CA LYS A 452 -21.43 15.15 -12.62
C LYS A 452 -22.70 15.98 -12.38
N SER A 453 -23.16 16.02 -11.13
CA SER A 453 -24.32 16.81 -10.71
C SER A 453 -24.10 18.31 -10.90
N LEU A 454 -22.91 18.81 -10.53
CA LEU A 454 -22.56 20.22 -10.71
C LEU A 454 -22.46 20.59 -12.20
N HIS A 455 -21.82 19.73 -13.00
CA HIS A 455 -21.75 19.92 -14.45
C HIS A 455 -23.13 19.91 -15.12
N CYS A 456 -24.02 19.00 -14.70
CA CYS A 456 -25.41 18.94 -15.15
C CYS A 456 -26.15 20.27 -14.91
N ILE A 457 -26.00 20.87 -13.73
CA ILE A 457 -26.64 22.16 -13.41
C ILE A 457 -26.17 23.25 -14.37
N SER A 458 -24.86 23.41 -14.55
CA SER A 458 -24.32 24.43 -15.47
C SER A 458 -24.83 24.23 -16.90
N MET A 459 -24.89 22.98 -17.38
CA MET A 459 -25.37 22.66 -18.73
C MET A 459 -26.86 22.99 -18.91
N ARG A 460 -27.72 22.61 -17.95
CA ARG A 460 -29.16 22.88 -18.03
C ARG A 460 -29.49 24.37 -17.93
N LEU A 461 -28.78 25.11 -17.06
CA LEU A 461 -28.96 26.56 -16.97
C LEU A 461 -28.49 27.26 -18.26
N MET A 462 -27.44 26.75 -18.91
CA MET A 462 -27.01 27.26 -20.21
C MET A 462 -28.04 26.95 -21.31
N GLU A 463 -28.65 25.76 -21.29
CA GLU A 463 -29.75 25.40 -22.19
C GLU A 463 -30.94 26.37 -22.04
N GLU A 464 -31.35 26.65 -20.80
CA GLU A 464 -32.40 27.64 -20.47
C GLU A 464 -32.03 29.06 -20.99
N ARG A 465 -30.76 29.45 -20.86
CA ARG A 465 -30.25 30.73 -21.39
C ARG A 465 -30.35 30.83 -22.91
N ILE A 466 -30.13 29.73 -23.61
CA ILE A 466 -30.18 29.63 -25.08
C ILE A 466 -31.63 29.60 -25.55
N ALA A 467 -32.51 28.90 -24.84
CA ALA A 467 -33.94 28.84 -25.16
C ALA A 467 -34.65 30.19 -24.98
N HIS A 468 -34.23 30.99 -24.00
CA HIS A 468 -34.89 32.26 -23.65
C HIS A 468 -33.90 33.44 -23.55
N PRO A 469 -33.27 33.85 -24.67
CA PRO A 469 -32.19 34.82 -24.62
C PRO A 469 -32.62 36.21 -24.15
N GLU A 470 -33.80 36.68 -24.53
CA GLU A 470 -34.31 38.02 -24.17
C GLU A 470 -34.58 38.17 -22.66
N LYS A 471 -34.97 37.08 -21.99
CA LYS A 471 -35.27 37.05 -20.55
C LYS A 471 -34.01 37.22 -19.72
N TYR A 472 -32.90 36.62 -20.15
CA TYR A 472 -31.69 36.49 -19.36
C TYR A 472 -30.51 37.33 -19.88
N SER A 473 -30.58 37.89 -21.09
CA SER A 473 -29.57 38.84 -21.57
C SER A 473 -29.73 40.22 -20.95
N ASP A 474 -28.58 40.85 -20.70
CA ASP A 474 -28.47 42.27 -20.33
C ASP A 474 -27.89 43.12 -21.47
N GLU A 475 -27.62 42.51 -22.63
CA GLU A 475 -27.17 43.24 -23.82
C GLU A 475 -28.19 44.30 -24.24
N GLY A 476 -27.74 45.54 -24.35
CA GLY A 476 -28.56 46.68 -24.76
C GLY A 476 -29.37 47.33 -23.63
N LYS A 477 -29.34 46.82 -22.40
CA LYS A 477 -29.98 47.48 -21.24
C LYS A 477 -29.01 48.49 -20.60
N PRO A 478 -29.48 49.68 -20.19
CA PRO A 478 -28.64 50.62 -19.44
C PRO A 478 -28.25 50.01 -18.09
N THR A 479 -26.99 50.22 -17.68
CA THR A 479 -26.51 49.83 -16.36
C THR A 479 -27.31 50.56 -15.28
N ALA A 480 -27.87 49.81 -14.35
CA ALA A 480 -28.64 50.37 -13.25
C ALA A 480 -27.73 51.27 -12.38
N PRO A 481 -28.16 52.49 -12.01
CA PRO A 481 -27.32 53.43 -11.26
C PRO A 481 -26.86 52.89 -9.90
N GLU A 482 -27.64 51.99 -9.30
CA GLU A 482 -27.33 51.33 -8.03
C GLU A 482 -26.07 50.46 -8.12
N LEU A 483 -25.70 49.96 -9.30
CA LEU A 483 -24.49 49.15 -9.48
C LEU A 483 -23.21 49.95 -9.29
N GLU A 484 -23.27 51.28 -9.37
CA GLU A 484 -22.12 52.17 -9.23
C GLU A 484 -22.27 53.18 -8.09
N ASP A 485 -23.33 53.10 -7.27
CA ASP A 485 -23.57 54.04 -6.18
C ASP A 485 -22.64 53.74 -4.97
N PRO A 486 -21.63 54.57 -4.69
CA PRO A 486 -20.68 54.32 -3.61
C PRO A 486 -21.30 54.33 -2.20
N LYS A 487 -22.57 54.73 -2.05
CA LYS A 487 -23.30 54.69 -0.78
C LYS A 487 -23.82 53.29 -0.43
N LEU A 488 -23.85 52.37 -1.40
CA LEU A 488 -24.29 50.99 -1.20
C LEU A 488 -23.14 50.07 -0.77
N TYR A 489 -23.48 48.85 -0.35
CA TYR A 489 -22.50 47.85 0.09
C TYR A 489 -22.12 46.95 -1.07
N HIS A 490 -20.93 47.16 -1.64
CA HIS A 490 -20.45 46.41 -2.81
C HIS A 490 -19.62 45.20 -2.43
N TYR A 491 -19.91 44.07 -3.10
CA TYR A 491 -19.24 42.79 -2.94
C TYR A 491 -18.70 42.32 -4.28
N ALA A 492 -17.45 41.84 -4.32
CA ALA A 492 -16.85 41.21 -5.50
C ALA A 492 -16.73 39.70 -5.26
N ILE A 493 -17.29 38.89 -6.17
CA ILE A 493 -17.27 37.42 -6.10
C ILE A 493 -16.77 36.90 -7.44
N PHE A 494 -15.65 36.18 -7.45
CA PHE A 494 -15.06 35.63 -8.67
C PHE A 494 -15.15 34.10 -8.64
N SER A 495 -15.89 33.51 -9.58
CA SER A 495 -16.16 32.07 -9.57
C SER A 495 -16.47 31.51 -10.96
N ASP A 496 -16.03 30.26 -11.18
CA ASP A 496 -16.44 29.39 -12.28
C ASP A 496 -17.52 28.37 -11.86
N ASN A 497 -18.01 28.47 -10.62
CA ASN A 497 -18.93 27.52 -10.01
C ASN A 497 -20.26 28.20 -9.66
N VAL A 498 -21.28 27.92 -10.47
CA VAL A 498 -22.61 28.54 -10.38
C VAL A 498 -23.27 28.33 -9.01
N VAL A 499 -23.17 27.12 -8.46
CA VAL A 499 -23.81 26.81 -7.17
C VAL A 499 -23.03 27.45 -6.02
N ALA A 500 -21.70 27.46 -6.07
CA ALA A 500 -20.87 28.08 -5.05
C ALA A 500 -21.11 29.60 -4.98
N ALA A 501 -21.10 30.29 -6.12
CA ALA A 501 -21.42 31.72 -6.18
C ALA A 501 -22.85 32.02 -5.66
N SER A 502 -23.83 31.19 -6.05
CA SER A 502 -25.21 31.32 -5.55
C SER A 502 -25.27 31.17 -4.02
N VAL A 503 -24.56 30.21 -3.43
CA VAL A 503 -24.51 30.03 -1.97
C VAL A 503 -23.92 31.25 -1.25
N VAL A 504 -22.87 31.86 -1.80
CA VAL A 504 -22.29 33.09 -1.22
C VAL A 504 -23.32 34.21 -1.20
N VAL A 505 -23.95 34.51 -2.33
CA VAL A 505 -24.96 35.57 -2.43
C VAL A 505 -26.19 35.25 -1.56
N ASN A 506 -26.70 34.02 -1.59
CA ASN A 506 -27.85 33.58 -0.81
C ASN A 506 -27.57 33.66 0.70
N SER A 507 -26.37 33.24 1.14
CA SER A 507 -25.98 33.33 2.55
C SER A 507 -25.78 34.78 3.00
N ALA A 508 -25.19 35.64 2.17
CA ALA A 508 -25.02 37.05 2.47
C ALA A 508 -26.37 37.78 2.58
N THR A 509 -27.27 37.55 1.63
CA THR A 509 -28.58 38.23 1.57
C THR A 509 -29.56 37.74 2.62
N LYS A 510 -29.57 36.44 2.96
CA LYS A 510 -30.41 35.90 4.04
C LYS A 510 -30.00 36.41 5.43
N ASN A 511 -28.72 36.70 5.65
CA ASN A 511 -28.21 37.17 6.93
C ASN A 511 -28.04 38.70 7.00
N ALA A 512 -28.30 39.42 5.91
CA ALA A 512 -28.25 40.87 5.86
C ALA A 512 -29.48 41.50 6.52
N LYS A 513 -29.28 42.61 7.24
CA LYS A 513 -30.39 43.36 7.86
C LYS A 513 -31.20 44.15 6.84
N GLU A 514 -30.53 44.70 5.83
CA GLU A 514 -31.15 45.52 4.77
C GLU A 514 -30.70 45.02 3.38
N PRO A 515 -31.21 43.87 2.90
CA PRO A 515 -30.68 43.23 1.70
C PRO A 515 -30.69 44.10 0.43
N TRP A 516 -31.65 45.03 0.30
CA TRP A 516 -31.75 45.97 -0.83
C TRP A 516 -30.61 47.00 -0.91
N LYS A 517 -29.77 47.13 0.12
CA LYS A 517 -28.56 47.97 0.09
C LYS A 517 -27.31 47.24 -0.41
N HIS A 518 -27.41 45.94 -0.69
CA HIS A 518 -26.27 45.11 -1.06
C HIS A 518 -26.19 44.96 -2.57
N VAL A 519 -24.98 45.14 -3.11
CA VAL A 519 -24.67 45.04 -4.54
C VAL A 519 -23.60 43.98 -4.73
N PHE A 520 -23.93 42.90 -5.43
CA PHE A 520 -23.02 41.79 -5.71
C PHE A 520 -22.54 41.83 -7.16
N HIS A 521 -21.25 41.99 -7.36
CA HIS A 521 -20.60 41.88 -8.65
C HIS A 521 -19.99 40.49 -8.80
N VAL A 522 -20.64 39.64 -9.57
CA VAL A 522 -20.23 38.27 -9.84
C VAL A 522 -19.45 38.23 -11.16
N MET A 523 -18.17 37.87 -11.09
CA MET A 523 -17.33 37.68 -12.27
C MET A 523 -17.12 36.21 -12.55
N THR A 524 -17.26 35.85 -13.82
CA THR A 524 -17.14 34.47 -14.29
C THR A 524 -16.43 34.44 -15.64
N ASP A 525 -15.99 33.26 -16.07
CA ASP A 525 -15.57 33.05 -17.45
C ASP A 525 -16.76 33.08 -18.42
N LYS A 526 -16.47 33.26 -19.72
CA LYS A 526 -17.48 33.25 -20.78
C LYS A 526 -18.29 31.95 -20.87
N MET A 527 -17.73 30.82 -20.47
CA MET A 527 -18.40 29.51 -20.54
C MET A 527 -19.53 29.39 -19.52
N ASN A 528 -19.34 29.96 -18.33
CA ASN A 528 -20.29 29.91 -17.23
C ASN A 528 -21.20 31.15 -17.15
N LEU A 529 -20.93 32.20 -17.94
CA LEU A 529 -21.72 33.44 -17.97
C LEU A 529 -23.22 33.20 -18.12
N GLY A 530 -23.62 32.41 -19.12
CA GLY A 530 -25.04 32.15 -19.38
C GLY A 530 -25.74 31.44 -18.22
N ALA A 531 -25.08 30.43 -17.64
CA ALA A 531 -25.60 29.70 -16.49
C ALA A 531 -25.72 30.58 -15.24
N MET A 532 -24.71 31.43 -14.98
CA MET A 532 -24.73 32.42 -13.88
C MET A 532 -25.87 33.44 -14.06
N GLN A 533 -26.04 34.00 -15.26
CA GLN A 533 -27.13 34.95 -15.56
C GLN A 533 -28.51 34.35 -15.26
N VAL A 534 -28.74 33.10 -15.69
CA VAL A 534 -30.01 32.41 -15.41
C VAL A 534 -30.17 32.17 -13.91
N MET A 535 -29.15 31.64 -13.24
CA MET A 535 -29.18 31.38 -11.78
C MET A 535 -29.58 32.62 -10.96
N PHE A 536 -28.98 33.78 -11.27
CA PHE A 536 -29.25 35.00 -10.52
C PHE A 536 -30.54 35.73 -10.92
N LYS A 537 -31.12 35.44 -12.09
CA LYS A 537 -32.39 36.03 -12.54
C LYS A 537 -33.62 35.20 -12.21
N LEU A 538 -33.46 33.89 -11.98
CA LEU A 538 -34.58 33.01 -11.63
C LEU A 538 -35.14 33.26 -10.23
N LYS A 539 -34.34 33.87 -9.35
CA LYS A 539 -34.67 34.06 -7.93
C LYS A 539 -34.57 35.52 -7.53
N ASN A 540 -35.47 35.95 -6.65
CA ASN A 540 -35.37 37.23 -5.97
C ASN A 540 -34.52 37.09 -4.71
N TYR A 541 -33.47 37.90 -4.58
CA TYR A 541 -32.56 37.93 -3.44
C TYR A 541 -32.95 39.03 -2.43
N ASN A 542 -34.22 39.07 -2.07
CA ASN A 542 -34.81 40.08 -1.15
C ASN A 542 -34.52 41.54 -1.56
N GLY A 543 -34.47 41.81 -2.87
CA GLY A 543 -34.18 43.14 -3.41
C GLY A 543 -32.71 43.51 -3.53
N ALA A 544 -31.76 42.60 -3.22
CA ALA A 544 -30.34 42.85 -3.47
C ALA A 544 -30.04 43.01 -4.97
N HIS A 545 -29.09 43.88 -5.30
CA HIS A 545 -28.65 44.12 -6.67
C HIS A 545 -27.55 43.15 -7.05
N ILE A 546 -27.64 42.51 -8.21
CA ILE A 546 -26.67 41.53 -8.67
C ILE A 546 -26.30 41.82 -10.12
N GLU A 547 -25.00 41.90 -10.38
CA GLU A 547 -24.42 42.05 -11.70
C GLU A 547 -23.58 40.82 -12.02
N VAL A 548 -23.79 40.22 -13.19
CA VAL A 548 -22.97 39.11 -13.68
C VAL A 548 -22.23 39.55 -14.94
N LYS A 549 -20.90 39.54 -14.88
CA LYS A 549 -20.02 39.94 -16.00
C LYS A 549 -19.00 38.87 -16.32
N ALA A 550 -18.61 38.81 -17.59
CA ALA A 550 -17.53 37.95 -18.03
C ALA A 550 -16.18 38.66 -17.88
N VAL A 551 -15.11 37.90 -17.66
CA VAL A 551 -13.75 38.44 -17.63
C VAL A 551 -13.42 39.20 -18.92
N GLU A 552 -13.86 38.66 -20.05
CA GLU A 552 -13.59 39.18 -21.39
C GLU A 552 -14.25 40.53 -21.68
N ASP A 553 -15.22 40.97 -20.86
CA ASP A 553 -15.90 42.26 -21.03
C ASP A 553 -14.95 43.44 -20.68
N TYR A 554 -13.88 43.18 -19.93
CA TYR A 554 -12.91 44.19 -19.53
C TYR A 554 -11.76 44.34 -20.53
N LYS A 555 -11.83 45.38 -21.36
CA LYS A 555 -10.83 45.66 -22.42
C LYS A 555 -9.39 45.86 -21.91
N PHE A 556 -9.21 46.25 -20.64
CA PHE A 556 -7.87 46.42 -20.06
C PHE A 556 -7.17 45.08 -19.78
N LEU A 557 -7.91 43.96 -19.73
CA LEU A 557 -7.37 42.62 -19.53
C LEU A 557 -6.78 42.05 -20.83
N ASN A 558 -5.65 42.61 -21.23
CA ASN A 558 -4.87 42.13 -22.37
C ASN A 558 -3.43 41.82 -21.92
N SER A 559 -2.69 41.04 -22.72
CA SER A 559 -1.32 40.65 -22.40
C SER A 559 -0.32 41.82 -22.38
N SER A 560 -0.66 42.95 -22.99
CA SER A 560 0.15 44.17 -22.90
C SER A 560 0.14 44.78 -21.50
N TYR A 561 -1.00 44.72 -20.78
CA TYR A 561 -1.15 45.29 -19.44
C TYR A 561 -1.04 44.26 -18.31
N VAL A 562 -1.50 43.02 -18.51
CA VAL A 562 -1.59 41.99 -17.47
C VAL A 562 -0.39 41.03 -17.56
N PRO A 563 0.55 41.05 -16.59
CA PRO A 563 1.75 40.21 -16.62
C PRO A 563 1.48 38.71 -16.70
N VAL A 564 0.42 38.25 -16.03
CA VAL A 564 0.06 36.82 -16.00
C VAL A 564 -0.40 36.33 -17.36
N LEU A 565 -1.18 37.14 -18.10
CA LEU A 565 -1.61 36.81 -19.45
C LEU A 565 -0.40 36.74 -20.40
N ARG A 566 0.51 37.70 -20.30
CA ARG A 566 1.77 37.68 -21.05
C ARG A 566 2.61 36.42 -20.77
N GLN A 567 2.70 36.01 -19.51
CA GLN A 567 3.41 34.80 -19.13
C GLN A 567 2.70 33.54 -19.64
N LEU A 568 1.36 33.52 -19.65
CA LEU A 568 0.54 32.43 -20.18
C LEU A 568 0.66 32.22 -21.69
N GLU A 569 0.83 33.31 -22.43
CA GLU A 569 1.07 33.29 -23.88
C GLU A 569 2.48 32.81 -24.25
N SER A 570 3.41 32.72 -23.28
CA SER A 570 4.78 32.25 -23.55
C SER A 570 4.85 30.73 -23.78
N ALA A 571 5.50 30.33 -24.87
CA ALA A 571 5.64 28.92 -25.30
C ALA A 571 6.32 28.03 -24.23
N ASN A 572 7.23 28.60 -23.43
CA ASN A 572 7.93 27.89 -22.36
C ASN A 572 6.99 27.50 -21.21
N LEU A 573 5.99 28.34 -20.88
CA LEU A 573 5.00 28.02 -19.86
C LEU A 573 4.01 26.95 -20.34
N GLN A 574 3.56 27.04 -21.59
CA GLN A 574 2.67 26.03 -22.16
C GLN A 574 3.34 24.65 -22.13
N LYS A 575 4.64 24.58 -22.45
CA LYS A 575 5.43 23.36 -22.35
C LYS A 575 5.51 22.81 -20.92
N PHE A 576 5.78 23.66 -19.92
CA PHE A 576 5.89 23.25 -18.51
C PHE A 576 4.57 22.75 -17.90
N TYR A 577 3.43 23.34 -18.28
CA TYR A 577 2.11 22.97 -17.75
C TYR A 577 1.42 21.86 -18.53
N PHE A 578 1.62 21.77 -19.84
CA PHE A 578 0.89 20.85 -20.73
C PHE A 578 1.73 19.65 -21.24
N GLU A 579 3.05 19.57 -21.00
CA GLU A 579 3.81 18.36 -21.33
C GLU A 579 3.53 17.20 -20.36
N ASN A 580 2.66 16.29 -20.82
CA ASN A 580 2.39 14.99 -20.23
C ASN A 580 3.56 14.01 -20.43
N LYS A 581 4.59 14.08 -19.57
CA LYS A 581 5.39 12.88 -19.26
C LYS A 581 4.88 12.26 -17.96
N LEU A 582 4.07 11.21 -18.13
CA LEU A 582 3.45 10.41 -17.06
C LEU A 582 4.49 9.75 -16.13
N GLU A 583 5.72 9.56 -16.62
CA GLU A 583 6.82 8.89 -15.91
C GLU A 583 7.45 9.69 -14.75
N ASN A 584 7.33 11.02 -14.75
CA ASN A 584 7.92 11.87 -13.69
C ASN A 584 6.94 12.17 -12.53
N ALA A 585 5.65 11.87 -12.68
CA ALA A 585 4.62 12.19 -11.69
C ALA A 585 4.69 11.30 -10.43
N THR A 586 5.32 10.12 -10.53
CA THR A 586 5.47 9.16 -9.43
C THR A 586 6.68 9.44 -8.52
N LYS A 587 7.67 10.23 -9.00
CA LYS A 587 8.88 10.55 -8.22
C LYS A 587 8.73 11.81 -7.36
N ASP A 588 7.95 12.81 -7.80
CA ASP A 588 7.74 14.06 -7.07
C ASP A 588 6.27 14.31 -6.73
N THR A 589 5.84 13.80 -5.57
CA THR A 589 4.55 14.18 -4.95
C THR A 589 4.46 15.68 -4.65
N THR A 590 5.61 16.35 -4.49
CA THR A 590 5.73 17.81 -4.43
C THR A 590 5.22 18.41 -5.73
N ASN A 591 5.82 18.08 -6.89
CA ASN A 591 5.55 18.67 -8.22
C ASN A 591 4.12 18.47 -8.77
N MET A 592 3.33 17.58 -8.20
CA MET A 592 1.94 17.39 -8.61
C MET A 592 0.98 18.50 -8.11
N LYS A 593 1.32 19.18 -7.01
CA LYS A 593 0.69 20.47 -6.63
C LYS A 593 1.02 21.56 -7.65
N PHE A 594 2.09 21.41 -8.43
CA PHE A 594 2.66 22.44 -9.29
C PHE A 594 2.06 22.47 -10.71
N ARG A 595 1.24 21.48 -11.05
CA ARG A 595 0.50 21.39 -12.33
C ARG A 595 -1.00 21.65 -12.17
N ASN A 596 -1.39 22.64 -11.34
CA ASN A 596 -2.80 23.01 -11.22
C ASN A 596 -3.10 24.24 -12.10
N PRO A 597 -3.91 24.12 -13.17
CA PRO A 597 -4.31 25.24 -14.01
C PRO A 597 -5.13 26.31 -13.25
N LYS A 598 -5.70 26.02 -12.06
CA LYS A 598 -6.35 27.05 -11.23
C LYS A 598 -5.40 28.16 -10.77
N TYR A 599 -4.09 27.91 -10.65
CA TYR A 599 -3.10 28.95 -10.33
C TYR A 599 -2.80 29.89 -11.49
N LEU A 600 -3.19 29.48 -12.69
CA LEU A 600 -3.17 30.24 -13.92
C LEU A 600 -4.54 30.82 -14.28
N SER A 601 -5.58 30.49 -13.50
CA SER A 601 -6.93 31.02 -13.74
C SER A 601 -6.89 32.53 -13.60
N ILE A 602 -7.20 33.22 -14.70
CA ILE A 602 -7.26 34.69 -14.73
C ILE A 602 -8.25 35.23 -13.69
N LEU A 603 -9.34 34.50 -13.43
CA LEU A 603 -10.33 34.83 -12.38
C LEU A 603 -9.67 35.03 -11.02
N ASN A 604 -8.67 34.21 -10.68
CA ASN A 604 -7.94 34.35 -9.43
C ASN A 604 -7.05 35.58 -9.40
N HIS A 605 -6.61 36.12 -10.53
CA HIS A 605 -5.75 37.31 -10.59
C HIS A 605 -6.55 38.62 -10.72
N LEU A 606 -7.84 38.56 -11.08
CA LEU A 606 -8.72 39.73 -11.11
C LEU A 606 -8.81 40.46 -9.77
N ARG A 607 -8.53 39.77 -8.66
CA ARG A 607 -8.51 40.37 -7.32
C ARG A 607 -7.54 41.53 -7.22
N PHE A 608 -6.51 41.58 -8.06
CA PHE A 608 -5.52 42.66 -8.09
C PHE A 608 -5.92 43.86 -8.96
N TYR A 609 -7.10 43.81 -9.60
CA TYR A 609 -7.59 44.83 -10.53
C TYR A 609 -8.94 45.43 -10.09
N LEU A 610 -9.30 45.26 -8.81
CA LEU A 610 -10.55 45.82 -8.27
C LEU A 610 -10.68 47.34 -8.50
N PRO A 611 -9.64 48.17 -8.33
CA PRO A 611 -9.75 49.60 -8.60
C PRO A 611 -10.03 49.95 -10.07
N GLU A 612 -9.47 49.17 -11.01
CA GLU A 612 -9.68 49.31 -12.46
C GLU A 612 -11.08 48.87 -12.87
N MET A 613 -11.60 47.81 -12.24
CA MET A 613 -12.94 47.28 -12.51
C MET A 613 -14.04 48.19 -11.95
N TYR A 614 -13.78 48.82 -10.80
CA TYR A 614 -14.77 49.63 -10.07
C TYR A 614 -14.22 51.02 -9.75
N SER A 615 -14.00 51.82 -10.79
CA SER A 615 -13.36 53.14 -10.69
C SER A 615 -14.14 54.17 -9.87
N LYS A 616 -15.46 54.03 -9.76
CA LYS A 616 -16.35 54.95 -9.00
C LYS A 616 -16.51 54.59 -7.53
N LEU A 617 -16.09 53.39 -7.12
CA LEU A 617 -16.25 52.91 -5.76
C LEU A 617 -15.05 53.29 -4.88
N HIS A 618 -15.34 53.53 -3.60
CA HIS A 618 -14.34 53.84 -2.57
C HIS A 618 -13.93 52.60 -1.76
N ARG A 619 -14.87 51.69 -1.49
CA ARG A 619 -14.65 50.49 -0.69
C ARG A 619 -15.40 49.31 -1.28
N ILE A 620 -14.84 48.11 -1.16
CA ILE A 620 -15.44 46.89 -1.66
C ILE A 620 -15.05 45.70 -0.78
N LEU A 621 -15.97 44.76 -0.58
CA LEU A 621 -15.67 43.50 0.10
C LEU A 621 -15.47 42.39 -0.92
N PHE A 622 -14.30 41.78 -0.94
CA PHE A 622 -14.02 40.60 -1.74
C PHE A 622 -14.44 39.34 -0.98
N LEU A 623 -15.17 38.44 -1.65
CA LEU A 623 -15.60 37.14 -1.11
C LEU A 623 -15.23 36.02 -2.09
N ASP A 624 -14.52 34.99 -1.63
CA ASP A 624 -14.30 33.77 -2.43
C ASP A 624 -15.62 32.97 -2.55
N ASP A 625 -15.70 32.06 -3.53
CA ASP A 625 -16.89 31.23 -3.78
C ASP A 625 -17.07 30.05 -2.80
N ASP A 626 -16.04 29.74 -2.02
CA ASP A 626 -15.99 28.67 -1.04
C ASP A 626 -16.25 29.16 0.39
N ILE A 627 -16.99 30.25 0.55
CA ILE A 627 -17.39 30.82 1.85
C ILE A 627 -18.88 30.70 2.12
N VAL A 628 -19.25 30.87 3.39
CA VAL A 628 -20.63 31.04 3.83
C VAL A 628 -20.69 32.23 4.78
N VAL A 629 -21.58 33.18 4.49
CA VAL A 629 -21.87 34.32 5.38
C VAL A 629 -22.91 33.89 6.41
N GLN A 630 -22.61 34.07 7.69
CA GLN A 630 -23.48 33.70 8.81
C GLN A 630 -24.06 34.92 9.55
N LYS A 631 -23.47 36.11 9.37
CA LYS A 631 -23.87 37.35 10.05
C LYS A 631 -23.83 38.53 9.09
N ASP A 632 -24.56 39.58 9.44
CA ASP A 632 -24.55 40.85 8.71
C ASP A 632 -23.15 41.46 8.62
N LEU A 633 -22.69 41.75 7.40
CA LEU A 633 -21.33 42.21 7.11
C LEU A 633 -21.19 43.74 7.08
N THR A 634 -22.28 44.49 7.22
CA THR A 634 -22.27 45.97 7.10
C THR A 634 -21.39 46.64 8.15
N GLY A 635 -21.10 45.96 9.26
CA GLY A 635 -20.15 46.43 10.28
C GLY A 635 -18.73 46.65 9.74
N LEU A 636 -18.31 45.95 8.69
CA LEU A 636 -16.99 46.14 8.07
C LEU A 636 -16.82 47.54 7.49
N TRP A 637 -17.88 48.15 6.93
CA TRP A 637 -17.82 49.51 6.39
C TRP A 637 -17.64 50.59 7.46
N LYS A 638 -17.88 50.25 8.74
CA LYS A 638 -17.69 51.14 9.89
C LYS A 638 -16.29 51.07 10.49
N ILE A 639 -15.47 50.11 10.05
CA ILE A 639 -14.10 49.95 10.53
C ILE A 639 -13.25 51.09 9.96
N ASP A 640 -12.50 51.75 10.84
CA ASP A 640 -11.43 52.66 10.42
C ASP A 640 -10.31 51.82 9.80
N MET A 641 -9.83 52.16 8.61
CA MET A 641 -8.79 51.41 7.92
C MET A 641 -7.38 51.91 8.26
N ASP A 642 -7.22 52.97 9.07
CA ASP A 642 -5.93 53.58 9.42
C ASP A 642 -5.10 53.96 8.17
N GLY A 643 -5.78 54.34 7.08
CA GLY A 643 -5.17 54.61 5.77
C GLY A 643 -4.61 53.37 5.05
N LYS A 644 -4.84 52.15 5.58
CA LYS A 644 -4.43 50.88 4.98
C LYS A 644 -5.37 50.47 3.84
N VAL A 645 -4.86 49.62 2.96
CA VAL A 645 -5.54 49.20 1.72
C VAL A 645 -6.40 47.96 1.94
N ASN A 646 -5.89 46.96 2.67
CA ASN A 646 -6.52 45.65 2.81
C ASN A 646 -6.86 45.36 4.28
N GLY A 647 -8.12 45.03 4.57
CA GLY A 647 -8.58 44.55 5.86
C GLY A 647 -8.72 43.04 5.79
N ALA A 648 -7.92 42.30 6.55
CA ALA A 648 -7.92 40.85 6.54
C ALA A 648 -7.73 40.27 7.94
N VAL A 649 -8.30 39.08 8.19
CA VAL A 649 -8.03 38.34 9.43
C VAL A 649 -6.68 37.64 9.32
N GLU A 650 -5.85 37.87 10.33
CA GLU A 650 -4.56 37.23 10.47
C GLU A 650 -4.69 35.73 10.82
N THR A 651 -3.86 34.91 10.18
CA THR A 651 -3.93 33.44 10.26
C THR A 651 -2.81 32.80 11.06
N CYS A 652 -1.82 33.58 11.50
CA CYS A 652 -0.66 33.03 12.20
C CYS A 652 -1.04 32.45 13.57
N PHE A 653 -0.48 31.28 13.85
CA PHE A 653 -0.54 30.62 15.15
C PHE A 653 0.85 30.09 15.48
N GLY A 654 1.49 30.63 16.53
CA GLY A 654 2.88 30.28 16.87
C GLY A 654 3.85 30.57 15.71
N SER A 655 4.55 29.54 15.22
CA SER A 655 5.45 29.61 14.05
C SER A 655 4.75 29.32 12.71
N PHE A 656 3.48 28.92 12.72
CA PHE A 656 2.70 28.57 11.53
C PHE A 656 2.10 29.79 10.82
N TYR A 657 1.89 29.68 9.50
CA TYR A 657 1.29 30.70 8.64
C TYR A 657 1.99 32.07 8.74
N ARG A 658 3.32 32.06 8.69
CA ARG A 658 4.16 33.27 8.59
C ARG A 658 4.74 33.40 7.19
N TYR A 659 5.21 34.59 6.84
CA TYR A 659 5.79 34.88 5.52
C TYR A 659 6.88 33.88 5.11
N ALA A 660 7.71 33.42 6.06
CA ALA A 660 8.73 32.40 5.83
C ALA A 660 8.23 31.09 5.21
N GLN A 661 6.95 30.74 5.40
CA GLN A 661 6.37 29.52 4.83
C GLN A 661 5.98 29.67 3.35
N TYR A 662 5.77 30.90 2.89
CA TYR A 662 5.25 31.22 1.57
C TYR A 662 6.31 31.73 0.59
N MET A 663 7.31 32.46 1.09
CA MET A 663 8.32 33.13 0.29
C MET A 663 9.69 32.49 0.45
N ASN A 664 10.54 32.63 -0.58
CA ASN A 664 11.90 32.15 -0.57
C ASN A 664 12.86 33.19 0.04
N PHE A 665 13.04 33.14 1.35
CA PHE A 665 13.95 34.06 2.08
C PHE A 665 15.44 33.82 1.83
N SER A 666 15.81 32.76 1.08
CA SER A 666 17.16 32.61 0.56
C SER A 666 17.44 33.60 -0.59
N HIS A 667 16.39 34.11 -1.25
CA HIS A 667 16.53 35.09 -2.33
C HIS A 667 16.80 36.50 -1.77
N PRO A 668 17.85 37.21 -2.24
CA PRO A 668 18.22 38.53 -1.72
C PRO A 668 17.08 39.57 -1.77
N LEU A 669 16.32 39.61 -2.88
CA LEU A 669 15.19 40.54 -3.04
C LEU A 669 14.10 40.37 -1.96
N ILE A 670 13.76 39.11 -1.63
CA ILE A 670 12.75 38.81 -0.61
C ILE A 670 13.28 39.17 0.78
N LYS A 671 14.51 38.79 1.08
CA LYS A 671 15.15 39.04 2.37
C LYS A 671 15.32 40.54 2.67
N ALA A 672 15.52 41.36 1.63
CA ALA A 672 15.71 42.79 1.79
C ALA A 672 14.41 43.54 2.11
N LYS A 673 13.26 43.13 1.53
CA LYS A 673 11.99 43.87 1.65
C LYS A 673 11.03 43.31 2.70
N PHE A 674 11.06 42.00 2.95
CA PHE A 674 10.05 41.34 3.80
C PHE A 674 10.64 40.80 5.10
N ASN A 675 9.82 40.74 6.15
CA ASN A 675 10.18 40.11 7.41
C ASN A 675 9.68 38.65 7.43
N PRO A 676 10.55 37.64 7.64
CA PRO A 676 10.15 36.24 7.69
C PRO A 676 9.17 35.93 8.83
N LYS A 677 9.19 36.74 9.89
CA LYS A 677 8.31 36.61 11.07
C LYS A 677 6.97 37.33 10.89
N ALA A 678 6.75 38.07 9.81
CA ALA A 678 5.46 38.72 9.59
C ALA A 678 4.31 37.69 9.56
N CYS A 679 3.17 38.06 10.14
CA CYS A 679 1.97 37.23 10.16
C CYS A 679 1.34 37.22 8.78
N ALA A 680 0.97 36.05 8.26
CA ALA A 680 0.20 35.97 7.03
C ALA A 680 -1.30 36.08 7.32
N TRP A 681 -2.04 36.62 6.36
CA TRP A 681 -3.50 36.58 6.27
C TRP A 681 -3.91 35.65 5.11
N ALA A 682 -5.21 35.42 4.94
CA ALA A 682 -5.74 34.62 3.84
C ALA A 682 -6.71 35.42 2.96
N TYR A 683 -6.78 35.05 1.68
CA TYR A 683 -7.92 35.41 0.86
C TYR A 683 -9.17 34.63 1.31
N GLY A 684 -10.35 35.15 1.00
CA GLY A 684 -11.64 34.53 1.33
C GLY A 684 -12.67 35.55 1.74
N MET A 685 -12.27 36.47 2.62
CA MET A 685 -13.00 37.68 2.94
C MET A 685 -11.98 38.79 3.21
N ASN A 686 -11.93 39.76 2.30
CA ASN A 686 -10.98 40.87 2.39
C ASN A 686 -11.71 42.17 2.10
N PHE A 687 -11.58 43.13 3.01
CA PHE A 687 -12.20 44.44 2.87
C PHE A 687 -11.18 45.43 2.30
N PHE A 688 -11.45 45.98 1.12
CA PHE A 688 -10.50 46.83 0.43
C PHE A 688 -10.96 48.29 0.42
N ASP A 689 -10.03 49.18 0.75
CA ASP A 689 -10.14 50.62 0.49
C ASP A 689 -9.49 50.93 -0.87
N LEU A 690 -10.33 51.19 -1.87
CA LEU A 690 -9.92 51.38 -3.25
C LEU A 690 -9.23 52.72 -3.47
N ASP A 691 -9.52 53.74 -2.67
CA ASP A 691 -8.83 55.03 -2.77
C ASP A 691 -7.41 54.93 -2.21
N ALA A 692 -7.24 54.25 -1.07
CA ALA A 692 -5.91 53.93 -0.56
C ALA A 692 -5.15 53.04 -1.56
N TRP A 693 -5.81 52.05 -2.17
CA TRP A 693 -5.18 51.20 -3.20
C TRP A 693 -4.61 52.02 -4.36
N ARG A 694 -5.40 52.94 -4.92
CA ARG A 694 -4.98 53.82 -6.02
C ARG A 694 -3.81 54.73 -5.60
N ARG A 695 -3.85 55.27 -4.38
CA ARG A 695 -2.78 56.13 -3.83
C ARG A 695 -1.46 55.37 -3.65
N GLU A 696 -1.52 54.16 -3.10
CA GLU A 696 -0.36 53.31 -2.83
C GLU A 696 0.12 52.52 -4.07
N LYS A 697 -0.61 52.61 -5.21
CA LYS A 697 -0.26 51.94 -6.48
C LYS A 697 -0.05 50.43 -6.32
N CYS A 698 -0.94 49.77 -5.59
CA CYS A 698 -0.78 48.35 -5.28
C CYS A 698 -0.90 47.46 -6.54
N THR A 699 -1.63 47.87 -7.58
CA THR A 699 -1.70 47.10 -8.82
C THR A 699 -0.36 47.09 -9.55
N GLU A 700 0.36 48.21 -9.55
CA GLU A 700 1.71 48.32 -10.11
C GLU A 700 2.73 47.51 -9.31
N GLU A 701 2.61 47.48 -7.98
CA GLU A 701 3.43 46.63 -7.12
C GLU A 701 3.19 45.14 -7.43
N TYR A 702 1.93 44.74 -7.63
CA TYR A 702 1.58 43.41 -8.13
C TYR A 702 2.25 43.11 -9.48
N HIS A 703 2.22 44.05 -10.45
CA HIS A 703 2.88 43.85 -11.74
C HIS A 703 4.39 43.69 -11.60
N TYR A 704 5.02 44.53 -10.78
CA TYR A 704 6.45 44.50 -10.53
C TYR A 704 6.90 43.12 -10.03
N TRP A 705 6.26 42.60 -8.99
CA TRP A 705 6.62 41.29 -8.44
C TRP A 705 6.29 40.14 -9.37
N GLN A 706 5.13 40.17 -10.04
CA GLN A 706 4.75 39.11 -10.97
C GLN A 706 5.73 39.00 -12.13
N ASN A 707 6.24 40.13 -12.63
CA ASN A 707 7.28 40.17 -13.67
C ASN A 707 8.62 39.61 -13.17
N LEU A 708 9.05 39.96 -11.96
CA LEU A 708 10.29 39.44 -11.38
C LEU A 708 10.26 37.94 -11.09
N ASN A 709 9.07 37.37 -10.87
CA ASN A 709 8.89 35.95 -10.60
C ASN A 709 8.64 35.11 -11.86
N GLU A 710 9.08 35.55 -13.04
CA GLU A 710 8.95 34.78 -14.29
C GLU A 710 9.55 33.37 -14.17
N ASN A 711 10.68 33.25 -13.47
CA ASN A 711 11.36 31.97 -13.19
C ASN A 711 10.78 31.20 -11.99
N ARG A 712 9.75 31.72 -11.30
CA ARG A 712 9.04 31.08 -10.18
C ARG A 712 9.90 30.72 -8.96
N THR A 713 10.97 31.47 -8.72
CA THR A 713 11.93 31.23 -7.64
C THR A 713 11.65 32.01 -6.36
N LEU A 714 10.82 33.07 -6.43
CA LEU A 714 10.63 34.03 -5.34
C LEU A 714 9.65 33.54 -4.27
N TRP A 715 8.61 32.78 -4.64
CA TRP A 715 7.63 32.22 -3.71
C TRP A 715 7.02 30.92 -4.22
N LYS A 716 6.35 30.20 -3.31
CA LYS A 716 5.62 28.96 -3.65
C LYS A 716 4.37 29.28 -4.48
N LEU A 717 3.99 28.41 -5.42
CA LEU A 717 2.84 28.64 -6.31
C LEU A 717 1.55 29.05 -5.59
N GLY A 718 0.78 29.94 -6.23
CA GLY A 718 -0.48 30.48 -5.74
C GLY A 718 -0.55 32.00 -5.83
N THR A 719 -1.76 32.55 -5.67
CA THR A 719 -2.01 34.00 -5.60
C THR A 719 -1.85 34.56 -4.19
N LEU A 720 -1.95 33.72 -3.15
CA LEU A 720 -1.81 34.15 -1.77
C LEU A 720 -0.45 34.79 -1.46
N PRO A 721 0.71 34.16 -1.78
CA PRO A 721 2.01 34.79 -1.48
C PRO A 721 2.19 36.12 -2.20
N LEU A 722 1.60 36.26 -3.39
CA LEU A 722 1.61 37.50 -4.15
C LEU A 722 0.75 38.58 -3.48
N GLY A 723 -0.42 38.22 -2.96
CA GLY A 723 -1.23 39.10 -2.11
C GLY A 723 -0.47 39.60 -0.88
N LEU A 724 0.20 38.68 -0.17
CA LEU A 724 1.03 39.02 0.99
C LEU A 724 2.16 40.00 0.65
N ILE A 725 2.73 39.88 -0.56
CA ILE A 725 3.77 40.77 -1.07
C ILE A 725 3.17 42.14 -1.43
N THR A 726 2.12 42.16 -2.25
CA THR A 726 1.47 43.37 -2.75
C THR A 726 0.94 44.25 -1.62
N PHE A 727 0.36 43.65 -0.58
CA PHE A 727 -0.21 44.38 0.55
C PHE A 727 0.69 44.39 1.80
N TYR A 728 1.98 44.10 1.64
CA TYR A 728 2.90 44.13 2.77
C TYR A 728 2.95 45.53 3.37
N SER A 729 2.78 45.63 4.69
CA SER A 729 2.65 46.89 5.47
C SER A 729 1.40 47.75 5.19
N THR A 730 0.58 47.39 4.20
CA THR A 730 -0.69 48.06 3.86
C THR A 730 -1.93 47.22 4.21
N THR A 731 -1.76 46.13 4.98
CA THR A 731 -2.86 45.36 5.57
C THR A 731 -3.18 45.81 6.99
N LYS A 732 -4.47 46.03 7.30
CA LYS A 732 -5.01 46.17 8.65
C LYS A 732 -5.53 44.81 9.14
N PRO A 733 -5.09 44.32 10.32
CA PRO A 733 -5.63 43.09 10.90
C PRO A 733 -7.08 43.33 11.37
N LEU A 734 -7.98 42.43 10.97
CA LEU A 734 -9.36 42.40 11.43
C LEU A 734 -9.53 41.42 12.60
N GLU A 735 -10.57 41.62 13.41
CA GLU A 735 -10.91 40.69 14.49
C GLU A 735 -11.21 39.28 13.95
N LYS A 736 -10.76 38.25 14.67
CA LYS A 736 -10.95 36.83 14.28
C LYS A 736 -12.40 36.41 14.13
N SER A 737 -13.32 37.11 14.79
CA SER A 737 -14.77 36.91 14.69
C SER A 737 -15.31 37.21 13.28
N TRP A 738 -14.58 37.92 12.43
CA TRP A 738 -15.04 38.24 11.07
C TRP A 738 -14.86 37.07 10.09
N HIS A 739 -13.79 36.30 10.20
CA HIS A 739 -13.43 35.26 9.21
C HIS A 739 -12.74 34.08 9.87
N VAL A 740 -13.37 32.91 9.81
CA VAL A 740 -12.78 31.62 10.23
C VAL A 740 -12.52 30.76 9.01
N LEU A 741 -11.31 30.22 8.95
CA LEU A 741 -10.80 29.42 7.83
C LEU A 741 -10.38 28.03 8.28
N GLY A 742 -10.31 27.12 7.32
CA GLY A 742 -9.76 25.78 7.44
C GLY A 742 -10.82 24.69 7.35
N LEU A 743 -12.08 25.02 7.07
CA LEU A 743 -13.17 24.03 7.00
C LEU A 743 -12.98 23.03 5.84
N GLY A 744 -12.08 23.31 4.88
CA GLY A 744 -11.74 22.41 3.78
C GLY A 744 -10.47 21.57 3.99
N TYR A 745 -9.83 21.60 5.17
CA TYR A 745 -8.68 20.75 5.48
C TYR A 745 -8.39 20.48 6.97
N ASN A 746 -8.92 21.27 7.90
CA ASN A 746 -8.67 21.14 9.34
C ASN A 746 -9.94 20.68 10.07
N PRO A 747 -10.00 19.40 10.50
CA PRO A 747 -11.17 18.89 11.21
C PRO A 747 -11.26 19.36 12.67
N SER A 748 -10.21 20.00 13.21
CA SER A 748 -10.09 20.34 14.63
C SER A 748 -10.65 21.72 15.00
N ILE A 749 -11.25 22.44 14.05
CA ILE A 749 -11.80 23.77 14.31
C ILE A 749 -13.02 23.64 15.22
N SER A 750 -13.05 24.44 16.29
CA SER A 750 -14.14 24.41 17.26
C SER A 750 -15.45 24.88 16.64
N MET A 751 -16.55 24.18 16.93
CA MET A 751 -17.89 24.61 16.54
C MET A 751 -18.30 25.95 17.17
N GLU A 752 -17.71 26.32 18.30
CA GLU A 752 -17.94 27.62 18.94
C GLU A 752 -17.29 28.76 18.15
N GLU A 753 -16.05 28.57 17.67
CA GLU A 753 -15.39 29.51 16.78
C GLU A 753 -16.18 29.70 15.49
N ILE A 754 -16.64 28.59 14.90
CA ILE A 754 -17.50 28.59 13.71
C ILE A 754 -18.80 29.36 13.97
N LYS A 755 -19.48 29.14 15.10
CA LYS A 755 -20.74 29.82 15.43
C LYS A 755 -20.54 31.32 15.66
N ASN A 756 -19.39 31.71 16.21
CA ASN A 756 -19.07 33.10 16.50
C ASN A 756 -18.60 33.87 15.25
N ALA A 757 -18.13 33.18 14.22
CA ALA A 757 -17.64 33.78 12.98
C ALA A 757 -18.76 34.41 12.13
N ALA A 758 -18.49 35.59 11.55
CA ALA A 758 -19.36 36.21 10.55
C ALA A 758 -19.26 35.50 9.20
N VAL A 759 -18.06 35.08 8.80
CA VAL A 759 -17.80 34.31 7.57
C VAL A 759 -17.02 33.05 7.91
N VAL A 760 -17.47 31.91 7.38
CA VAL A 760 -16.74 30.63 7.46
C VAL A 760 -16.26 30.21 6.08
N HIS A 761 -15.03 29.72 6.02
CA HIS A 761 -14.32 29.49 4.76
C HIS A 761 -13.85 28.05 4.61
N PHE A 762 -14.33 27.40 3.54
CA PHE A 762 -13.95 26.04 3.14
C PHE A 762 -12.68 26.04 2.27
N ASN A 763 -11.68 26.86 2.62
CA ASN A 763 -10.39 26.83 1.96
C ASN A 763 -9.72 25.46 2.13
N GLY A 764 -8.98 25.02 1.11
CA GLY A 764 -8.44 23.66 1.02
C GLY A 764 -9.09 22.81 -0.07
N ASN A 765 -8.82 21.50 -0.03
CA ASN A 765 -9.24 20.55 -1.07
C ASN A 765 -10.62 19.94 -0.82
N MET A 766 -11.07 19.86 0.44
CA MET A 766 -12.34 19.23 0.82
C MET A 766 -13.47 20.25 0.73
N LYS A 767 -13.82 20.65 -0.49
CA LYS A 767 -14.90 21.61 -0.77
C LYS A 767 -16.28 21.02 -0.46
N PRO A 768 -17.26 21.82 0.00
CA PRO A 768 -18.55 21.32 0.48
C PRO A 768 -19.43 20.70 -0.63
N TRP A 769 -19.19 21.06 -1.90
CA TRP A 769 -19.86 20.49 -3.07
C TRP A 769 -19.19 19.22 -3.62
N LEU A 770 -18.18 18.68 -2.92
CA LEU A 770 -17.49 17.44 -3.31
C LEU A 770 -17.82 16.30 -2.34
N ASP A 771 -17.72 15.06 -2.83
CA ASP A 771 -17.95 13.87 -1.99
C ASP A 771 -16.89 13.67 -0.91
N ILE A 772 -15.71 14.28 -1.10
CA ILE A 772 -14.61 14.29 -0.12
C ILE A 772 -14.76 15.39 0.95
N ALA A 773 -15.87 16.13 0.95
CA ALA A 773 -16.14 17.15 1.96
C ALA A 773 -16.13 16.57 3.38
N MET A 774 -15.72 17.38 4.36
CA MET A 774 -15.86 16.98 5.76
C MET A 774 -17.34 16.99 6.17
N ASN A 775 -17.88 15.81 6.48
CA ASN A 775 -19.29 15.63 6.84
C ASN A 775 -19.73 16.54 7.99
N GLN A 776 -18.85 16.83 8.95
CA GLN A 776 -19.16 17.71 10.08
C GLN A 776 -19.46 19.16 9.67
N PHE A 777 -18.84 19.67 8.60
CA PHE A 777 -18.98 21.07 8.17
C PHE A 777 -19.91 21.24 6.97
N LYS A 778 -20.18 20.17 6.22
CA LYS A 778 -21.06 20.16 5.04
C LYS A 778 -22.43 20.82 5.29
N PRO A 779 -23.13 20.59 6.44
CA PRO A 779 -24.44 21.22 6.70
C PRO A 779 -24.43 22.75 6.73
N LEU A 780 -23.28 23.38 7.06
CA LEU A 780 -23.17 24.84 7.09
C LEU A 780 -23.33 25.46 5.70
N TRP A 781 -22.90 24.74 4.66
CA TRP A 781 -22.99 25.16 3.26
C TRP A 781 -24.29 24.68 2.60
N SER A 782 -24.64 23.39 2.79
CA SER A 782 -25.83 22.79 2.17
C SER A 782 -27.14 23.54 2.47
N LYS A 783 -27.30 24.12 3.67
CA LYS A 783 -28.52 24.87 4.03
C LYS A 783 -28.78 26.13 3.17
N PHE A 784 -27.78 26.60 2.43
CA PHE A 784 -27.88 27.75 1.53
C PHE A 784 -27.94 27.35 0.05
N VAL A 785 -27.92 26.05 -0.25
CA VAL A 785 -28.17 25.56 -1.61
C VAL A 785 -29.66 25.68 -1.90
N ASP A 786 -30.01 26.21 -3.07
CA ASP A 786 -31.39 26.41 -3.48
C ASP A 786 -31.99 25.11 -4.05
N TYR A 787 -32.24 24.14 -3.16
CA TYR A 787 -32.85 22.85 -3.50
C TYR A 787 -34.28 22.95 -4.06
N GLU A 788 -34.94 24.11 -3.94
CA GLU A 788 -36.26 24.36 -4.54
C GLU A 788 -36.18 24.62 -6.05
N LEU A 789 -35.00 24.94 -6.59
CA LEU A 789 -34.82 25.11 -8.02
C LEU A 789 -34.89 23.75 -8.73
N GLU A 790 -35.77 23.66 -9.73
CA GLU A 790 -35.98 22.45 -10.53
C GLU A 790 -34.67 21.92 -11.12
N PHE A 791 -33.78 22.82 -11.57
CA PHE A 791 -32.46 22.46 -12.10
C PHE A 791 -31.57 21.72 -11.09
N VAL A 792 -31.61 22.11 -9.82
CA VAL A 792 -30.81 21.49 -8.75
C VAL A 792 -31.34 20.09 -8.44
N GLN A 793 -32.68 19.95 -8.36
CA GLN A 793 -33.34 18.67 -8.13
C GLN A 793 -33.12 17.70 -9.30
N ALA A 794 -33.33 18.17 -10.53
CA ALA A 794 -33.19 17.35 -11.74
C ALA A 794 -31.78 16.80 -11.96
N CYS A 795 -30.76 17.46 -11.41
CA CYS A 795 -29.36 17.03 -11.47
C CYS A 795 -28.89 16.25 -10.23
N ASN A 796 -29.80 15.91 -9.30
CA ASN A 796 -29.51 15.20 -8.05
C ASN A 796 -28.33 15.80 -7.27
N PHE A 797 -28.21 17.13 -7.26
CA PHE A 797 -27.09 17.77 -6.58
C PHE A 797 -27.34 17.81 -5.07
N GLY A 798 -26.43 17.23 -4.29
CA GLY A 798 -26.47 17.27 -2.84
C GLY A 798 -27.47 16.31 -2.17
N LEU A 799 -28.00 15.34 -2.92
CA LEU A 799 -28.78 14.19 -2.42
C LEU A 799 -27.90 13.02 -2.01
#